data_AF-A0A8J2WR42-F1
#
_entry.id   AF-A0A8J2WR42-F1
#
_cell.length_a   1.000
_cell.length_b   1.000
_cell.length_c   1.000
_cell.angle_alpha   90.00
_cell.angle_beta   90.00
_cell.angle_gamma   90.00
#
_symmetry.space_group_name_H-M   'P 1'
#
loop_
_entity.id
_entity.type
_entity.pdbx_description
1 polymer ?
#
loop_
_entity_poly.entity_id
_entity_poly.type
_entity_poly.pdbx_seq_one_letter_code
_entity_poly.pdbx_strand_id
1 'polypeptide(L)'
;MAAAAAWRAARQKTATSLLAAAPTERFEAFVRKWAESDDEPYAARGQTLRARGDYPGLSERPAWPRPAWADELEAHADIIAAEYVAASNTVELAPYFGGDYGDDYAGLDIAKQGEIMPGARKQFPETIKALEHVSGEDPVGATRLAFFARQGPQSHVPPHSDMVNFLLTCHLGVAVPEDCRLFFTTSREASPIEWARGALAPPLQTSFEHAAFNDSERERVVLFFDVFHPELSREERVALADFESRRRADEEAFWGGDDRAAPGGDDAASLFAEAARLRREAAEAERDAARPPVAAPPRRTFSTDVSRPRQNAAVAAPRRAFGTLSKPAQVDDLLRTRLALSKAELERVARHLLVGARAAVAPKLDWFQTRLELDAGQLKRMVVTHPSLLNLGVEETLAPTLDWLQRRLGLDAAQLRKMVLRLPPLLGYSVEDTMEPKLDWLQRRLDLDAAQLKKVVVPFPALLGYRVEDNLAPKLDWLQTRLDLDDAQLKKMILTSQSLLGYSVDDNMKPTLGWLRTRLELSDAGLKRMVLALPPLLGLSVVDNVAPTLAWLQRRLDLGDAGLRKMVVAYPTLLGLRIERMESNCAWLERRLGLDEKQLARVVVASPPLLYLSVDDNLKPKLDYLLRATGLSSSELRDHIIRIPAIPSYSLERRYRPRVEACLAAGVDPAYVLTSAPYTDEKFDARLGLKRDVVVATASERATTGI
;
A
#
# COMPACT_ATOMS: atom_id res chain seq x y z
N MET A 1 7.12 12.13 -26.97
CA MET A 1 6.36 13.25 -27.56
C MET A 1 5.03 13.48 -26.84
N ALA A 2 4.05 12.56 -26.89
CA ALA A 2 2.75 12.76 -26.22
C ALA A 2 2.83 12.74 -24.67
N ALA A 3 3.62 11.84 -24.08
CA ALA A 3 3.85 11.79 -22.62
C ALA A 3 4.57 13.04 -22.10
N ALA A 4 5.68 13.44 -22.73
CA ALA A 4 6.37 14.70 -22.41
C ALA A 4 5.47 15.94 -22.52
N ALA A 5 4.55 15.99 -23.49
CA ALA A 5 3.59 17.09 -23.61
C ALA A 5 2.54 17.09 -22.48
N ALA A 6 2.05 15.91 -22.08
CA ALA A 6 1.13 15.76 -20.96
C ALA A 6 1.82 16.09 -19.62
N TRP A 7 3.08 15.70 -19.46
CA TRP A 7 3.92 16.02 -18.31
C TRP A 7 4.16 17.53 -18.19
N ARG A 8 4.51 18.19 -19.30
CA ARG A 8 4.68 19.65 -19.35
C ARG A 8 3.37 20.38 -19.00
N ALA A 9 2.21 19.88 -19.47
CA ALA A 9 0.91 20.45 -19.12
C ALA A 9 0.57 20.32 -17.62
N ALA A 10 0.93 19.19 -16.98
CA ALA A 10 0.77 19.01 -15.53
C ALA A 10 1.64 20.01 -14.74
N ARG A 11 2.93 20.12 -15.08
CA ARG A 11 3.84 21.11 -14.46
C ARG A 11 3.35 22.54 -14.64
N GLN A 12 2.85 22.89 -15.83
CA GLN A 12 2.33 24.24 -16.09
C GLN A 12 1.15 24.61 -15.18
N LYS A 13 0.27 23.64 -14.88
CA LYS A 13 -0.86 23.83 -13.96
C LYS A 13 -0.37 24.14 -12.54
N THR A 14 0.60 23.37 -12.04
CA THR A 14 1.16 23.56 -10.70
C THR A 14 2.00 24.82 -10.60
N ALA A 15 2.80 25.12 -11.62
CA ALA A 15 3.56 26.36 -11.73
C ALA A 15 2.64 27.59 -11.65
N THR A 16 1.48 27.56 -12.30
CA THR A 16 0.52 28.67 -12.23
C THR A 16 0.06 28.95 -10.79
N SER A 17 -0.19 27.90 -10.00
CA SER A 17 -0.57 28.05 -8.59
C SER A 17 0.58 28.58 -7.73
N LEU A 18 1.81 28.11 -7.97
CA LEU A 18 2.99 28.53 -7.22
C LEU A 18 3.40 29.97 -7.53
N LEU A 19 3.32 30.38 -8.80
CA LEU A 19 3.63 31.75 -9.24
C LEU A 19 2.65 32.78 -8.65
N ALA A 20 1.38 32.40 -8.43
CA ALA A 20 0.40 33.28 -7.81
C ALA A 20 0.73 33.63 -6.34
N ALA A 21 1.55 32.81 -5.67
CA ALA A 21 1.96 32.97 -4.28
C ALA A 21 3.50 33.10 -4.14
N ALA A 22 4.21 33.44 -5.21
CA ALA A 22 5.67 33.51 -5.20
C ALA A 22 6.15 34.60 -4.21
N PRO A 23 7.00 34.25 -3.22
CA PRO A 23 7.45 35.21 -2.22
C PRO A 23 8.57 36.12 -2.73
N THR A 24 9.32 35.69 -3.75
CA THR A 24 10.49 36.40 -4.28
C THR A 24 10.59 36.25 -5.79
N GLU A 25 11.19 37.23 -6.48
CA GLU A 25 11.52 37.14 -7.91
C GLU A 25 12.43 35.93 -8.21
N ARG A 26 13.28 35.58 -7.25
CA ARG A 26 14.18 34.43 -7.30
C ARG A 26 13.41 33.11 -7.36
N PHE A 27 12.38 32.96 -6.52
CA PHE A 27 11.48 31.80 -6.56
C PHE A 27 10.64 31.78 -7.83
N GLU A 28 10.16 32.95 -8.27
CA GLU A 28 9.40 33.07 -9.52
C GLU A 28 10.22 32.58 -10.72
N ALA A 29 11.47 33.04 -10.85
CA ALA A 29 12.38 32.63 -11.92
C ALA A 29 12.65 31.12 -11.89
N PHE A 30 12.81 30.54 -10.69
CA PHE A 30 12.96 29.10 -10.50
C PHE A 30 11.74 28.32 -10.99
N VAL A 31 10.53 28.70 -10.55
CA VAL A 31 9.28 28.00 -10.93
C VAL A 31 9.01 28.11 -12.43
N ARG A 32 9.27 29.27 -13.06
CA ARG A 32 9.14 29.44 -14.52
C ARG A 32 10.07 28.51 -15.28
N LYS A 33 11.35 28.48 -14.91
CA LYS A 33 12.36 27.59 -15.51
C LYS A 33 12.00 26.12 -15.32
N TRP A 34 11.48 25.74 -14.15
CA TRP A 34 10.98 24.40 -13.88
C TRP A 34 9.79 24.08 -14.79
N ALA A 35 8.79 24.95 -14.93
CA ALA A 35 7.60 24.70 -15.75
C ALA A 35 7.93 24.46 -17.24
N GLU A 36 8.95 25.15 -17.74
CA GLU A 36 9.40 25.08 -19.14
C GLU A 36 10.36 23.91 -19.42
N SER A 37 10.82 23.19 -18.40
CA SER A 37 11.78 22.09 -18.57
C SER A 37 11.12 20.85 -19.19
N ASP A 38 11.86 20.21 -20.11
CA ASP A 38 11.48 18.97 -20.79
C ASP A 38 11.95 17.71 -20.04
N ASP A 39 12.48 17.90 -18.84
CA ASP A 39 13.05 16.82 -18.04
C ASP A 39 11.91 15.87 -17.59
N GLU A 40 11.93 14.65 -18.10
CA GLU A 40 11.19 13.54 -17.49
C GLU A 40 11.92 13.15 -16.19
N PRO A 41 11.23 12.89 -15.07
CA PRO A 41 11.86 12.60 -13.77
C PRO A 41 12.80 11.38 -13.76
N TYR A 42 12.89 10.62 -14.87
CA TYR A 42 13.76 9.45 -15.02
C TYR A 42 14.49 9.33 -16.38
N ALA A 43 14.49 10.37 -17.23
CA ALA A 43 15.19 10.28 -18.50
C ALA A 43 16.72 10.39 -18.32
N ALA A 44 17.41 9.28 -18.63
CA ALA A 44 18.86 9.09 -18.74
C ALA A 44 19.66 8.93 -17.42
N ARG A 45 19.48 7.79 -16.74
CA ARG A 45 20.53 7.20 -15.89
C ARG A 45 21.78 6.99 -16.78
N GLY A 46 22.86 7.73 -16.51
CA GLY A 46 24.12 7.62 -17.23
C GLY A 46 24.62 8.90 -17.91
N GLN A 47 23.87 10.02 -17.85
CA GLN A 47 24.46 11.34 -18.09
C GLN A 47 24.80 11.97 -16.74
N THR A 48 26.10 11.98 -16.41
CA THR A 48 26.65 12.99 -15.51
C THR A 48 26.27 14.35 -16.09
N LEU A 49 25.61 15.20 -15.30
CA LEU A 49 25.61 16.67 -15.33
C LEU A 49 24.33 17.14 -14.64
N ARG A 50 24.49 17.75 -13.45
CA ARG A 50 23.49 18.51 -12.69
C ARG A 50 22.11 18.61 -13.35
N ALA A 51 21.11 17.95 -12.76
CA ALA A 51 19.74 18.27 -13.11
C ALA A 51 19.50 19.76 -12.87
N ARG A 52 18.92 20.43 -13.87
CA ARG A 52 18.77 21.89 -13.96
C ARG A 52 17.69 22.44 -13.01
N GLY A 53 17.51 21.79 -11.85
CA GLY A 53 16.70 22.21 -10.69
C GLY A 53 17.44 23.14 -9.73
N ASP A 54 18.53 23.78 -10.18
CA ASP A 54 19.28 24.75 -9.39
C ASP A 54 18.40 25.96 -9.06
N TYR A 55 18.09 26.13 -7.78
CA TYR A 55 17.60 27.38 -7.23
C TYR A 55 18.68 28.44 -7.43
N PRO A 56 18.39 29.52 -8.16
CA PRO A 56 19.43 30.41 -8.69
C PRO A 56 20.15 31.16 -7.57
N GLY A 57 21.43 31.47 -7.70
CA GLY A 57 22.14 32.37 -6.76
C GLY A 57 22.48 31.79 -5.38
N LEU A 58 22.41 30.46 -5.19
CA LEU A 58 23.01 29.80 -4.02
C LEU A 58 24.49 29.52 -4.31
N SER A 59 25.35 29.71 -3.31
CA SER A 59 26.72 29.24 -3.35
C SER A 59 26.76 27.73 -3.51
N GLU A 60 27.81 27.21 -4.15
CA GLU A 60 27.90 25.77 -4.43
C GLU A 60 29.21 25.20 -3.93
N ARG A 61 29.12 24.20 -3.06
CA ARG A 61 30.28 23.44 -2.57
C ARG A 61 29.85 22.03 -2.19
N PRO A 62 30.66 20.99 -2.44
CA PRO A 62 30.29 19.62 -2.12
C PRO A 62 30.04 19.40 -0.61
N ALA A 63 30.87 20.02 0.24
CA ALA A 63 30.76 19.95 1.69
C ALA A 63 30.73 21.36 2.31
N TRP A 64 29.78 21.57 3.22
CA TRP A 64 29.52 22.85 3.87
C TRP A 64 30.19 22.94 5.25
N PRO A 65 30.53 24.16 5.71
CA PRO A 65 31.05 24.37 7.06
C PRO A 65 30.11 23.82 8.13
N ARG A 66 30.70 23.44 9.27
CA ARG A 66 29.96 22.94 10.43
C ARG A 66 28.88 23.96 10.86
N PRO A 67 27.61 23.54 10.98
CA PRO A 67 26.53 24.42 11.41
C PRO A 67 26.56 24.65 12.93
N ALA A 68 26.00 25.77 13.39
CA ALA A 68 26.02 26.14 14.81
C ALA A 68 25.27 25.17 15.73
N TRP A 69 24.24 24.48 15.22
CA TRP A 69 23.46 23.49 15.96
C TRP A 69 24.14 22.10 16.06
N ALA A 70 25.30 21.90 15.42
CA ALA A 70 25.93 20.59 15.33
C ALA A 70 26.31 20.01 16.70
N ASP A 71 26.87 20.84 17.59
CA ASP A 71 27.32 20.41 18.93
C ASP A 71 26.15 19.86 19.76
N GLU A 72 24.97 20.46 19.64
CA GLU A 72 23.77 20.03 20.37
C GLU A 72 23.20 18.72 19.81
N LEU A 73 23.19 18.56 18.48
CA LEU A 73 22.77 17.29 17.86
C LEU A 73 23.72 16.15 18.25
N GLU A 74 25.03 16.39 18.22
CA GLU A 74 26.04 15.40 18.61
C GLU A 74 25.96 15.03 20.10
N ALA A 75 25.57 15.97 20.97
CA ALA A 75 25.31 15.68 22.39
C ALA A 75 24.17 14.67 22.59
N HIS A 76 23.25 14.53 21.62
CA HIS A 76 22.17 13.55 21.64
C HIS A 76 22.53 12.24 20.92
N ALA A 77 23.72 12.12 20.33
CA ALA A 77 24.05 11.00 19.44
C ALA A 77 23.96 9.63 20.11
N ASP A 78 24.35 9.51 21.38
CA ASP A 78 24.24 8.25 22.12
C ASP A 78 22.78 7.82 22.35
N ILE A 79 21.90 8.78 22.61
CA ILE A 79 20.46 8.54 22.79
C ILE A 79 19.83 8.16 21.44
N ILE A 80 20.16 8.90 20.38
CA ILE A 80 19.73 8.62 19.00
C ILE A 80 20.15 7.19 18.61
N ALA A 81 21.38 6.80 18.94
CA ALA A 81 21.87 5.44 18.67
C ALA A 81 21.12 4.37 19.48
N ALA A 82 20.79 4.64 20.75
CA ALA A 82 20.00 3.74 21.57
C ALA A 82 18.59 3.55 21.01
N GLU A 83 17.94 4.62 20.55
CA GLU A 83 16.61 4.55 19.92
C GLU A 83 16.65 3.73 18.62
N TYR A 84 17.68 3.94 17.79
CA TYR A 84 17.89 3.10 16.60
C TYR A 84 18.03 1.61 16.94
N VAL A 85 18.88 1.26 17.92
CA VAL A 85 19.10 -0.14 18.32
C VAL A 85 17.82 -0.76 18.88
N ALA A 86 17.05 -0.03 19.69
CA ALA A 86 15.77 -0.51 20.19
C ALA A 86 14.78 -0.78 19.05
N ALA A 87 14.74 0.11 18.06
CA ALA A 87 13.86 0.02 16.91
C ALA A 87 14.26 -1.10 15.93
N SER A 88 15.55 -1.23 15.59
CA SER A 88 16.05 -2.20 14.62
C SER A 88 15.87 -3.66 15.06
N ASN A 89 15.76 -3.90 16.37
CA ASN A 89 15.43 -5.22 16.93
C ASN A 89 13.94 -5.60 16.78
N THR A 90 13.07 -4.65 16.41
CA THR A 90 11.61 -4.85 16.38
C THR A 90 10.97 -4.60 15.02
N VAL A 91 11.70 -3.97 14.10
CA VAL A 91 11.24 -3.60 12.76
C VAL A 91 12.21 -4.15 11.71
N GLU A 92 11.69 -4.89 10.75
CA GLU A 92 12.47 -5.34 9.60
C GLU A 92 12.79 -4.15 8.69
N LEU A 93 14.08 -3.89 8.48
CA LEU A 93 14.54 -2.78 7.63
C LEU A 93 14.25 -3.07 6.17
N ALA A 94 13.48 -2.18 5.52
CA ALA A 94 13.14 -2.32 4.11
C ALA A 94 14.26 -1.77 3.21
N PRO A 95 14.52 -2.39 2.05
CA PRO A 95 15.39 -1.81 1.02
C PRO A 95 14.90 -0.41 0.65
N TYR A 96 15.79 0.57 0.69
CA TYR A 96 15.43 1.96 0.38
C TYR A 96 15.48 2.19 -1.14
N PHE A 97 14.59 3.03 -1.68
CA PHE A 97 14.48 3.32 -3.13
C PHE A 97 14.38 2.07 -4.02
N GLY A 98 13.54 1.11 -3.64
CA GLY A 98 13.26 -0.07 -4.48
C GLY A 98 14.46 -1.02 -4.71
N GLY A 99 15.57 -0.83 -3.99
CA GLY A 99 16.81 -1.60 -4.17
C GLY A 99 17.78 -1.00 -5.19
N ASP A 100 17.53 0.21 -5.70
CA ASP A 100 18.42 0.91 -6.64
C ASP A 100 19.83 1.17 -6.07
N TYR A 101 19.96 1.18 -4.74
CA TYR A 101 21.24 1.34 -4.02
C TYR A 101 21.87 0.03 -3.56
N GLY A 102 21.40 -1.09 -4.09
CA GLY A 102 21.83 -2.44 -3.72
C GLY A 102 21.03 -3.01 -2.55
N ASP A 103 21.09 -4.33 -2.40
CA ASP A 103 20.33 -5.08 -1.38
C ASP A 103 20.78 -4.81 0.05
N ASP A 104 22.01 -4.30 0.21
CA ASP A 104 22.64 -4.02 1.49
C ASP A 104 22.29 -2.63 2.04
N TYR A 105 21.58 -1.81 1.27
CA TYR A 105 21.14 -0.47 1.70
C TYR A 105 19.66 -0.48 2.13
N ALA A 106 19.41 -0.21 3.40
CA ALA A 106 18.07 -0.23 3.98
C ALA A 106 17.82 1.01 4.85
N GLY A 107 16.56 1.42 4.97
CA GLY A 107 16.16 2.61 5.71
C GLY A 107 15.16 2.31 6.83
N LEU A 108 15.25 3.07 7.93
CA LEU A 108 14.23 3.15 8.97
C LEU A 108 13.67 4.56 9.04
N ASP A 109 12.47 4.75 8.51
CA ASP A 109 11.90 6.08 8.29
C ASP A 109 11.46 6.78 9.58
N ILE A 110 11.85 8.05 9.72
CA ILE A 110 11.42 8.96 10.79
C ILE A 110 10.45 9.99 10.20
N ALA A 111 10.80 10.58 9.05
CA ALA A 111 10.01 11.58 8.36
C ALA A 111 10.12 11.44 6.84
N LYS A 112 9.01 11.64 6.14
CA LYS A 112 8.94 11.70 4.67
C LYS A 112 8.06 12.86 4.25
N GLN A 113 8.46 13.55 3.19
CA GLN A 113 7.70 14.66 2.59
C GLN A 113 7.39 15.79 3.58
N GLY A 114 8.27 16.06 4.56
CA GLY A 114 8.01 17.06 5.59
C GLY A 114 7.11 16.58 6.73
N GLU A 115 6.62 15.34 6.70
CA GLU A 115 5.76 14.77 7.73
C GLU A 115 6.46 13.67 8.52
N ILE A 116 6.28 13.69 9.85
CA ILE A 116 6.75 12.61 10.72
C ILE A 116 5.94 11.34 10.45
N MET A 117 6.62 10.22 10.22
CA MET A 117 5.98 8.94 9.94
C MET A 117 5.09 8.48 11.10
N PRO A 118 3.96 7.81 10.83
CA PRO A 118 3.11 7.26 11.88
C PRO A 118 3.89 6.35 12.85
N GLY A 119 3.78 6.63 14.15
CA GLY A 119 4.49 5.88 15.20
C GLY A 119 5.93 6.33 15.47
N ALA A 120 6.56 7.12 14.58
CA ALA A 120 7.94 7.56 14.76
C ALA A 120 8.11 8.42 16.04
N ARG A 121 7.13 9.25 16.41
CA ARG A 121 7.16 10.02 17.68
C ARG A 121 7.20 9.15 18.94
N LYS A 122 6.66 7.93 18.89
CA LYS A 122 6.73 6.96 20.00
C LYS A 122 8.04 6.17 19.96
N GLN A 123 8.54 5.90 18.76
CA GLN A 123 9.73 5.05 18.54
C GLN A 123 11.05 5.81 18.68
N PHE A 124 11.09 7.09 18.28
CA PHE A 124 12.26 7.96 18.28
C PHE A 124 11.98 9.33 18.94
N PRO A 125 11.42 9.35 20.17
CA PRO A 125 11.02 10.61 20.82
C PRO A 125 12.16 11.61 20.97
N GLU A 126 13.37 11.17 21.32
CA GLU A 126 14.51 12.06 21.51
C GLU A 126 15.18 12.44 20.19
N THR A 127 15.25 11.51 19.22
CA THR A 127 15.73 11.84 17.87
C THR A 127 14.87 12.90 17.22
N ILE A 128 13.53 12.80 17.33
CA ILE A 128 12.62 13.80 16.76
C ILE A 128 12.76 15.15 17.47
N LYS A 129 12.89 15.18 18.80
CA LYS A 129 13.17 16.44 19.52
C LYS A 129 14.47 17.09 19.06
N ALA A 130 15.53 16.30 18.86
CA ALA A 130 16.81 16.81 18.38
C ALA A 130 16.69 17.39 16.96
N LEU A 131 15.96 16.71 16.05
CA LEU A 131 15.69 17.21 14.70
C LEU A 131 14.82 18.47 14.69
N GLU A 132 13.81 18.55 15.57
CA GLU A 132 12.99 19.75 15.76
C GLU A 132 13.84 20.94 16.25
N HIS A 133 14.86 20.68 17.09
CA HIS A 133 15.81 21.72 17.50
C HIS A 133 16.69 22.21 16.33
N VAL A 134 17.20 21.28 15.51
CA VAL A 134 17.99 21.61 14.31
C VAL A 134 17.23 22.55 13.36
N SER A 135 15.90 22.39 13.28
CA SER A 135 15.05 23.23 12.44
C SER A 135 14.67 24.61 13.00
N GLY A 136 14.80 24.84 14.31
CA GLY A 136 14.42 26.12 14.94
C GLY A 136 12.95 26.54 14.71
N GLU A 137 12.70 27.83 14.41
CA GLU A 137 11.36 28.39 14.12
C GLU A 137 10.86 28.13 12.68
N ASP A 138 11.53 27.23 11.94
CA ASP A 138 11.10 26.85 10.60
C ASP A 138 9.92 25.87 10.70
N PRO A 139 8.71 26.25 10.23
CA PRO A 139 7.51 25.41 10.37
C PRO A 139 7.60 24.07 9.62
N VAL A 140 8.66 23.85 8.82
CA VAL A 140 8.87 22.65 8.01
C VAL A 140 9.94 21.71 8.59
N GLY A 141 10.55 22.02 9.74
CA GLY A 141 11.21 20.97 10.53
C GLY A 141 12.25 20.11 9.78
N ALA A 142 13.32 20.67 9.18
CA ALA A 142 14.53 19.97 8.72
C ALA A 142 14.40 18.56 8.10
N THR A 143 13.29 18.22 7.43
CA THR A 143 13.07 16.85 6.95
C THR A 143 12.10 16.80 5.79
N ARG A 144 12.54 17.22 4.58
CA ARG A 144 12.00 16.57 3.37
C ARG A 144 12.09 15.04 3.55
N LEU A 145 13.18 14.60 4.15
CA LEU A 145 13.46 13.23 4.48
C LEU A 145 14.25 13.15 5.79
N ALA A 146 13.87 12.26 6.70
CA ALA A 146 14.75 11.78 7.77
C ALA A 146 14.55 10.29 8.03
N PHE A 147 15.65 9.57 8.16
CA PHE A 147 15.65 8.13 8.40
C PHE A 147 17.02 7.65 8.87
N PHE A 148 17.06 6.47 9.50
CA PHE A 148 18.33 5.78 9.70
C PHE A 148 18.69 5.01 8.44
N ALA A 149 19.80 5.40 7.82
CA ALA A 149 20.36 4.73 6.65
C ALA A 149 21.35 3.66 7.10
N ARG A 150 21.00 2.39 6.91
CA ARG A 150 21.87 1.24 7.13
C ARG A 150 22.47 0.78 5.81
N GLN A 151 23.78 0.61 5.80
CA GLN A 151 24.55 0.06 4.69
C GLN A 151 25.34 -1.17 5.17
N GLY A 152 25.10 -2.31 4.55
CA GLY A 152 25.75 -3.58 4.89
C GLY A 152 27.26 -3.58 4.62
N PRO A 153 27.99 -4.57 5.16
CA PRO A 153 29.43 -4.69 5.00
C PRO A 153 29.84 -4.90 3.54
N GLN A 154 31.03 -4.44 3.18
CA GLN A 154 31.62 -4.59 1.83
C GLN A 154 30.68 -4.15 0.68
N SER A 155 29.92 -3.07 0.89
CA SER A 155 28.91 -2.59 -0.06
C SER A 155 29.13 -1.14 -0.45
N HIS A 156 28.58 -0.73 -1.59
CA HIS A 156 28.64 0.66 -2.06
C HIS A 156 27.33 1.10 -2.69
N VAL A 157 26.99 2.36 -2.47
CA VAL A 157 25.94 3.06 -3.20
C VAL A 157 26.57 3.65 -4.46
N PRO A 158 26.07 3.33 -5.67
CA PRO A 158 26.67 3.82 -6.90
C PRO A 158 26.59 5.35 -7.01
N PRO A 159 27.42 5.97 -7.87
CA PRO A 159 27.35 7.41 -8.13
C PRO A 159 25.93 7.86 -8.51
N HIS A 160 25.40 8.83 -7.77
CA HIS A 160 24.08 9.44 -7.98
C HIS A 160 24.07 10.91 -7.54
N SER A 161 22.98 11.62 -7.85
CA SER A 161 22.73 13.01 -7.44
C SER A 161 21.27 13.15 -6.99
N ASP A 162 21.05 13.95 -5.95
CA ASP A 162 19.72 14.20 -5.38
C ASP A 162 18.96 15.34 -6.08
N MET A 163 19.49 15.83 -7.21
CA MET A 163 18.81 16.68 -8.21
C MET A 163 18.41 18.11 -7.78
N VAL A 164 18.51 18.49 -6.50
CA VAL A 164 18.18 19.83 -5.98
C VAL A 164 19.32 20.43 -5.16
N ASN A 165 19.63 21.72 -5.37
CA ASN A 165 20.73 22.43 -4.70
C ASN A 165 20.29 23.22 -3.44
N PHE A 166 18.98 23.36 -3.22
CA PHE A 166 18.42 24.16 -2.12
C PHE A 166 18.24 23.36 -0.81
N LEU A 167 18.59 22.07 -0.83
CA LEU A 167 18.70 21.21 0.35
C LEU A 167 20.15 20.78 0.54
N LEU A 168 20.57 20.68 1.79
CA LEU A 168 21.80 20.06 2.22
C LEU A 168 21.46 18.79 2.99
N THR A 169 22.12 17.69 2.64
CA THR A 169 21.95 16.40 3.29
C THR A 169 22.95 16.26 4.43
N CYS A 170 22.44 15.98 5.61
CA CYS A 170 23.20 15.80 6.83
C CYS A 170 23.28 14.32 7.22
N HIS A 171 24.43 13.92 7.74
CA HIS A 171 24.67 12.56 8.23
C HIS A 171 25.28 12.60 9.63
N LEU A 172 24.53 12.17 10.64
CA LEU A 172 25.07 11.92 11.98
C LEU A 172 25.46 10.45 12.10
N GLY A 173 26.71 10.17 12.49
CA GLY A 173 27.20 8.79 12.63
C GLY A 173 26.58 8.08 13.83
N VAL A 174 25.80 7.02 13.59
CA VAL A 174 25.12 6.25 14.64
C VAL A 174 25.92 5.01 15.02
N ALA A 175 26.22 4.17 14.03
CA ALA A 175 27.09 3.01 14.17
C ALA A 175 28.01 2.97 12.96
N VAL A 176 29.22 3.52 13.10
CA VAL A 176 30.13 3.69 11.97
C VAL A 176 31.41 2.89 12.22
N PRO A 177 31.69 1.85 11.43
CA PRO A 177 32.97 1.15 11.44
C PRO A 177 34.05 1.93 10.70
N GLU A 178 35.31 1.49 10.83
CA GLU A 178 36.45 2.04 10.07
C GLU A 178 36.22 1.87 8.56
N ASP A 179 36.87 2.69 7.73
CA ASP A 179 36.81 2.61 6.26
C ASP A 179 35.41 2.80 5.63
N CYS A 180 34.59 3.65 6.22
CA CYS A 180 33.36 4.17 5.61
C CYS A 180 33.57 5.56 5.03
N ARG A 181 33.39 5.74 3.72
CA ARG A 181 33.70 7.01 3.03
C ARG A 181 32.65 7.42 2.01
N LEU A 182 32.45 8.72 1.85
CA LEU A 182 31.67 9.31 0.76
C LEU A 182 32.58 10.11 -0.17
N PHE A 183 32.38 9.93 -1.47
CA PHE A 183 33.14 10.60 -2.52
C PHE A 183 32.21 11.46 -3.36
N PHE A 184 32.69 12.64 -3.76
CA PHE A 184 32.09 13.42 -4.83
C PHE A 184 32.84 13.14 -6.13
N THR A 185 32.20 12.44 -7.06
CA THR A 185 32.82 12.03 -8.33
C THR A 185 33.08 13.21 -9.26
N THR A 186 32.32 14.31 -9.08
CA THR A 186 32.43 15.53 -9.91
C THR A 186 33.43 16.56 -9.40
N SER A 187 34.09 16.35 -8.25
CA SER A 187 35.09 17.27 -7.71
C SER A 187 36.45 16.60 -7.59
N ARG A 188 37.40 16.98 -8.46
CA ARG A 188 38.79 16.47 -8.42
C ARG A 188 39.58 16.90 -7.18
N GLU A 189 39.05 17.85 -6.40
CA GLU A 189 39.73 18.47 -5.25
C GLU A 189 39.09 18.12 -3.90
N ALA A 190 37.93 17.45 -3.88
CA ALA A 190 37.26 17.11 -2.62
C ALA A 190 37.88 15.85 -2.00
N SER A 191 38.44 15.99 -0.79
CA SER A 191 38.78 14.83 0.04
C SER A 191 37.53 13.99 0.33
N PRO A 192 37.68 12.66 0.46
CA PRO A 192 36.58 11.82 0.90
C PRO A 192 36.06 12.29 2.25
N ILE A 193 34.74 12.26 2.43
CA ILE A 193 34.11 12.50 3.72
C ILE A 193 34.10 11.19 4.48
N GLU A 194 34.78 11.17 5.62
CA GLU A 194 34.79 10.04 6.54
C GLU A 194 33.73 10.27 7.61
N TRP A 195 32.93 9.24 7.89
CA TRP A 195 31.99 9.29 9.01
C TRP A 195 32.70 8.84 10.30
N ALA A 196 32.30 9.44 11.42
CA ALA A 196 32.71 9.00 12.74
C ALA A 196 31.48 8.78 13.62
N ARG A 197 31.53 7.77 14.48
CA ARG A 197 30.46 7.50 15.45
C ARG A 197 30.29 8.71 16.38
N GLY A 198 29.05 9.15 16.58
CA GLY A 198 28.69 10.27 17.43
C GLY A 198 28.91 11.65 16.80
N ALA A 199 29.50 11.73 15.61
CA ALA A 199 29.85 12.98 14.96
C ALA A 199 28.98 13.25 13.73
N LEU A 200 28.65 14.53 13.52
CA LEU A 200 28.00 15.04 12.33
C LEU A 200 29.07 15.23 11.24
N ALA A 201 28.91 14.51 10.13
CA ALA A 201 29.69 14.80 8.94
C ALA A 201 29.33 16.20 8.40
N PRO A 202 30.25 16.91 7.72
CA PRO A 202 29.93 18.19 7.07
C PRO A 202 28.64 18.08 6.25
N PRO A 203 27.68 19.04 6.35
CA PRO A 203 26.48 19.01 5.53
C PRO A 203 26.86 18.96 4.03
N LEU A 204 26.21 18.05 3.30
CA LEU A 204 26.59 17.69 1.94
C LEU A 204 25.62 18.33 0.96
N GLN A 205 26.15 18.94 -0.10
CA GLN A 205 25.34 19.36 -1.22
C GLN A 205 25.24 18.21 -2.21
N THR A 206 24.26 17.33 -2.01
CA THR A 206 24.08 16.09 -2.78
C THR A 206 23.52 16.30 -4.19
N SER A 207 23.32 17.56 -4.61
CA SER A 207 23.16 17.91 -6.03
C SER A 207 24.42 17.61 -6.86
N PHE A 208 25.60 17.60 -6.22
CA PHE A 208 26.81 17.07 -6.83
C PHE A 208 26.76 15.54 -6.87
N GLU A 209 27.28 14.94 -7.94
CA GLU A 209 27.33 13.49 -8.04
C GLU A 209 28.24 12.92 -6.96
N HIS A 210 27.72 11.93 -6.24
CA HIS A 210 28.39 11.36 -5.08
C HIS A 210 28.11 9.85 -4.95
N ALA A 211 29.00 9.16 -4.24
CA ALA A 211 28.92 7.72 -3.98
C ALA A 211 29.37 7.43 -2.54
N ALA A 212 28.75 6.44 -1.91
CA ALA A 212 29.01 6.07 -0.52
C ALA A 212 29.52 4.63 -0.42
N PHE A 213 30.62 4.42 0.29
CA PHE A 213 31.29 3.13 0.43
C PHE A 213 31.32 2.71 1.90
N ASN A 214 31.00 1.44 2.13
CA ASN A 214 31.28 0.72 3.37
C ASN A 214 32.22 -0.44 3.02
N ASP A 215 33.52 -0.18 3.06
CA ASP A 215 34.54 -1.19 2.77
C ASP A 215 34.85 -2.07 3.99
N SER A 216 34.14 -1.86 5.10
CA SER A 216 34.33 -2.58 6.35
C SER A 216 33.60 -3.92 6.37
N GLU A 217 33.98 -4.79 7.31
CA GLU A 217 33.32 -6.06 7.62
C GLU A 217 32.05 -5.91 8.49
N ARG A 218 31.67 -4.68 8.83
CA ARG A 218 30.50 -4.40 9.69
C ARG A 218 29.51 -3.48 8.99
N GLU A 219 28.27 -3.49 9.45
CA GLU A 219 27.27 -2.53 8.95
C GLU A 219 27.60 -1.11 9.40
N ARG A 220 27.28 -0.14 8.54
CA ARG A 220 27.31 1.29 8.83
C ARG A 220 25.89 1.80 8.97
N VAL A 221 25.63 2.60 10.01
CA VAL A 221 24.37 3.28 10.23
C VAL A 221 24.63 4.76 10.45
N VAL A 222 23.93 5.60 9.70
CA VAL A 222 23.89 7.05 9.91
C VAL A 222 22.43 7.52 10.03
N LEU A 223 22.19 8.55 10.84
CA LEU A 223 20.95 9.31 10.76
C LEU A 223 21.08 10.28 9.58
N PHE A 224 20.28 10.05 8.55
CA PHE A 224 20.16 10.90 7.36
C PHE A 224 19.03 11.89 7.60
N PHE A 225 19.25 13.17 7.28
CA PHE A 225 18.20 14.19 7.24
C PHE A 225 18.55 15.38 6.35
N ASP A 226 17.56 16.09 5.83
CA ASP A 226 17.77 17.23 4.92
C ASP A 226 17.48 18.58 5.58
N VAL A 227 18.43 19.51 5.55
CA VAL A 227 18.23 20.90 5.98
C VAL A 227 18.17 21.82 4.76
N PHE A 228 17.43 22.93 4.88
CA PHE A 228 17.47 23.96 3.83
C PHE A 228 18.83 24.63 3.74
N HIS A 229 19.19 25.03 2.53
CA HIS A 229 20.40 25.78 2.28
C HIS A 229 20.45 27.09 3.09
N PRO A 230 21.57 27.42 3.76
CA PRO A 230 21.64 28.54 4.72
C PRO A 230 21.43 29.92 4.09
N GLU A 231 21.65 30.05 2.78
CA GLU A 231 21.45 31.29 2.01
C GLU A 231 20.01 31.51 1.50
N LEU A 232 19.05 30.69 1.95
CA LEU A 232 17.62 30.88 1.63
C LEU A 232 16.95 31.79 2.66
N SER A 233 16.05 32.67 2.21
CA SER A 233 15.16 33.40 3.13
C SER A 233 14.12 32.46 3.76
N ARG A 234 13.50 32.88 4.87
CA ARG A 234 12.41 32.12 5.49
C ARG A 234 11.23 31.95 4.55
N GLU A 235 10.87 32.98 3.77
CA GLU A 235 9.76 32.86 2.81
C GLU A 235 10.11 31.91 1.67
N GLU A 236 11.37 31.90 1.21
CA GLU A 236 11.83 30.98 0.17
C GLU A 236 11.79 29.53 0.65
N ARG A 237 12.18 29.25 1.89
CA ARG A 237 12.08 27.89 2.48
C ARG A 237 10.64 27.39 2.52
N VAL A 238 9.70 28.23 2.96
CA VAL A 238 8.27 27.90 2.98
C VAL A 238 7.75 27.62 1.56
N ALA A 239 8.10 28.46 0.59
CA ALA A 239 7.66 28.29 -0.80
C ALA A 239 8.31 27.07 -1.48
N LEU A 240 9.58 26.77 -1.19
CA LEU A 240 10.28 25.59 -1.70
C LEU A 240 9.73 24.30 -1.09
N ALA A 241 9.29 24.32 0.17
CA ALA A 241 8.58 23.19 0.77
C ALA A 241 7.25 22.90 0.07
N ASP A 242 6.44 23.94 -0.19
CA ASP A 242 5.17 23.80 -0.94
C ASP A 242 5.43 23.35 -2.39
N PHE A 243 6.48 23.88 -3.03
CA PHE A 243 6.92 23.45 -4.35
C PHE A 243 7.25 21.95 -4.39
N GLU A 244 8.07 21.45 -3.47
CA GLU A 244 8.46 20.03 -3.44
C GLU A 244 7.26 19.11 -3.19
N SER A 245 6.35 19.50 -2.30
CA SER A 245 5.11 18.77 -2.02
C SER A 245 4.25 18.62 -3.29
N ARG A 246 4.02 19.73 -4.02
CA ARG A 246 3.20 19.72 -5.23
C ARG A 246 3.88 19.04 -6.41
N ARG A 247 5.18 19.28 -6.62
CA ARG A 247 5.97 18.62 -7.66
C ARG A 247 5.85 17.11 -7.53
N ARG A 248 5.98 16.58 -6.32
CA ARG A 248 5.89 15.15 -6.07
C ARG A 248 4.47 14.60 -6.23
N ALA A 249 3.45 15.32 -5.78
CA ALA A 249 2.06 14.94 -6.02
C ALA A 249 1.74 14.85 -7.53
N ASP A 250 2.29 15.75 -8.35
CA ASP A 250 2.19 15.68 -9.80
C ASP A 250 2.93 14.46 -10.38
N GLU A 251 4.13 14.15 -9.88
CA GLU A 251 4.90 12.96 -10.28
C GLU A 251 4.15 11.66 -9.95
N GLU A 252 3.65 11.53 -8.73
CA GLU A 252 2.88 10.36 -8.27
C GLU A 252 1.57 10.21 -9.06
N ALA A 253 0.87 11.31 -9.33
CA ALA A 253 -0.34 11.31 -10.14
C ALA A 253 -0.09 10.98 -11.61
N PHE A 254 1.06 11.39 -12.17
CA PHE A 254 1.38 11.21 -13.58
C PHE A 254 1.94 9.82 -13.88
N TRP A 255 2.84 9.31 -13.04
CA TRP A 255 3.48 8.00 -13.23
C TRP A 255 2.70 6.84 -12.62
N GLY A 256 1.72 7.12 -11.76
CA GLY A 256 1.00 6.14 -10.97
C GLY A 256 1.90 5.57 -9.87
N GLY A 257 1.38 5.39 -8.66
CA GLY A 257 2.13 5.01 -7.46
C GLY A 257 2.74 3.59 -7.45
N ASP A 258 3.40 3.17 -8.53
CA ASP A 258 4.20 1.97 -8.61
C ASP A 258 5.63 2.39 -9.00
N ASP A 259 6.53 2.50 -8.01
CA ASP A 259 7.99 2.72 -8.17
C ASP A 259 8.70 1.56 -8.94
N ARG A 260 8.02 0.88 -9.88
CA ARG A 260 8.45 -0.40 -10.47
C ARG A 260 8.36 -0.51 -11.98
N ALA A 261 8.21 0.59 -12.72
CA ALA A 261 8.23 0.51 -14.18
C ALA A 261 8.91 1.71 -14.84
N ALA A 262 10.23 1.84 -14.64
CA ALA A 262 11.08 2.42 -15.67
C ALA A 262 11.62 1.28 -16.56
N PRO A 263 11.73 1.44 -17.90
CA PRO A 263 12.25 0.39 -18.77
C PRO A 263 13.72 0.13 -18.45
N GLY A 264 14.04 -1.10 -18.03
CA GLY A 264 15.41 -1.54 -17.80
C GLY A 264 16.23 -1.51 -19.09
N GLY A 265 17.27 -0.68 -19.12
CA GLY A 265 18.34 -0.76 -20.12
C GLY A 265 19.43 -1.71 -19.62
N ASP A 266 19.50 -2.90 -20.22
CA ASP A 266 20.52 -3.93 -19.94
C ASP A 266 21.98 -3.49 -20.22
N ASP A 267 22.20 -2.30 -20.79
CA ASP A 267 23.53 -1.84 -21.21
C ASP A 267 24.37 -1.18 -20.10
N ALA A 268 23.75 -0.67 -19.03
CA ALA A 268 24.49 0.03 -17.96
C ALA A 268 25.30 -0.95 -17.08
N ALA A 269 24.70 -2.10 -16.73
CA ALA A 269 25.37 -3.13 -15.93
C ALA A 269 26.61 -3.72 -16.64
N SER A 270 26.56 -3.80 -17.98
CA SER A 270 27.69 -4.22 -18.82
C SER A 270 28.86 -3.22 -18.77
N LEU A 271 28.58 -1.92 -18.87
CA LEU A 271 29.60 -0.87 -18.83
C LEU A 271 30.23 -0.72 -17.44
N PHE A 272 29.46 -0.91 -16.37
CA PHE A 272 29.98 -0.87 -15.00
C PHE A 272 30.79 -2.12 -14.63
N ALA A 273 30.42 -3.31 -15.14
CA ALA A 273 31.22 -4.52 -14.96
C ALA A 273 32.60 -4.40 -15.63
N GLU A 274 32.66 -3.77 -16.82
CA GLU A 274 33.91 -3.51 -17.54
C GLU A 274 34.76 -2.44 -16.83
N ALA A 275 34.17 -1.34 -16.35
CA ALA A 275 34.88 -0.34 -15.57
C ALA A 275 35.40 -0.87 -14.22
N ALA A 276 34.66 -1.76 -13.56
CA ALA A 276 35.10 -2.43 -12.34
C ALA A 276 36.22 -3.46 -12.61
N ARG A 277 36.21 -4.13 -13.78
CA ARG A 277 37.33 -4.98 -14.21
C ARG A 277 38.60 -4.16 -14.42
N LEU A 278 38.51 -3.04 -15.15
CA LEU A 278 39.64 -2.17 -15.46
C LEU A 278 40.23 -1.50 -14.19
N ARG A 279 39.40 -1.15 -13.21
CA ARG A 279 39.86 -0.62 -11.91
C ARG A 279 40.57 -1.67 -11.05
N ARG A 280 40.10 -2.93 -11.06
CA ARG A 280 40.79 -4.03 -10.38
C ARG A 280 42.15 -4.32 -11.03
N GLU A 281 42.20 -4.36 -12.35
CA GLU A 281 43.44 -4.54 -13.13
C GLU A 281 44.44 -3.39 -12.87
N ALA A 282 43.97 -2.15 -12.76
CA ALA A 282 44.81 -1.00 -12.41
C ALA A 282 45.34 -1.06 -10.97
N ALA A 283 44.51 -1.42 -9.99
CA ALA A 283 44.92 -1.56 -8.59
C ALA A 283 45.89 -2.73 -8.36
N GLU A 284 45.76 -3.83 -9.12
CA GLU A 284 46.71 -4.94 -9.13
C GLU A 284 48.06 -4.52 -9.73
N ALA A 285 48.06 -3.76 -10.83
CA ALA A 285 49.27 -3.23 -11.44
C ALA A 285 50.01 -2.23 -10.52
N GLU A 286 49.27 -1.41 -9.77
CA GLU A 286 49.84 -0.49 -8.78
C GLU A 286 50.42 -1.23 -7.55
N ARG A 287 49.77 -2.31 -7.09
CA ARG A 287 50.31 -3.19 -6.04
C ARG A 287 51.58 -3.93 -6.47
N ASP A 288 51.64 -4.38 -7.72
CA ASP A 288 52.82 -5.06 -8.25
C ASP A 288 53.99 -4.09 -8.48
N ALA A 289 53.71 -2.83 -8.84
CA ALA A 289 54.72 -1.77 -8.95
C ALA A 289 55.25 -1.28 -7.59
N ALA A 290 54.44 -1.35 -6.53
CA ALA A 290 54.80 -0.92 -5.17
C ALA A 290 55.53 -1.99 -4.33
N ARG A 291 55.79 -3.19 -4.88
CA ARG A 291 56.42 -4.29 -4.15
C ARG A 291 57.95 -4.10 -4.09
N PRO A 292 58.56 -3.93 -2.90
CA PRO A 292 60.02 -3.79 -2.79
C PRO A 292 60.73 -5.11 -3.16
N PRO A 293 61.96 -5.06 -3.69
CA PRO A 293 62.69 -6.25 -4.09
C PRO A 293 63.03 -7.11 -2.86
N VAL A 294 62.56 -8.36 -2.86
CA VAL A 294 62.85 -9.34 -1.81
C VAL A 294 64.30 -9.81 -1.96
N ALA A 295 65.11 -9.57 -0.92
CA ALA A 295 66.46 -10.11 -0.81
C ALA A 295 66.41 -11.65 -0.73
N ALA A 296 67.24 -12.31 -1.55
CA ALA A 296 67.28 -13.77 -1.67
C ALA A 296 67.84 -14.46 -0.41
N PRO A 297 67.15 -15.47 0.16
CA PRO A 297 67.77 -16.39 1.12
C PRO A 297 68.54 -17.51 0.40
N PRO A 298 69.54 -18.14 1.04
CA PRO A 298 70.49 -19.03 0.37
C PRO A 298 69.85 -20.38 0.01
N ARG A 299 70.28 -20.90 -1.15
CA ARG A 299 69.86 -22.20 -1.69
C ARG A 299 70.26 -23.33 -0.74
N ARG A 300 69.28 -24.07 -0.23
CA ARG A 300 69.47 -25.45 0.26
C ARG A 300 68.98 -26.42 -0.81
N THR A 301 69.89 -27.26 -1.26
CA THR A 301 69.65 -28.43 -2.10
C THR A 301 68.90 -29.49 -1.29
N PHE A 302 67.93 -30.16 -1.92
CA PHE A 302 67.39 -31.41 -1.38
C PHE A 302 67.42 -32.51 -2.43
N SER A 303 68.05 -33.59 -1.99
CA SER A 303 68.23 -34.88 -2.65
C SER A 303 66.93 -35.67 -2.66
N THR A 304 66.77 -36.46 -3.71
CA THR A 304 65.76 -37.51 -3.88
C THR A 304 66.03 -38.70 -2.96
N ASP A 305 65.04 -39.18 -2.21
CA ASP A 305 64.90 -40.64 -2.04
C ASP A 305 63.48 -41.12 -1.66
N VAL A 306 63.22 -42.31 -2.18
CA VAL A 306 62.08 -43.21 -2.34
C VAL A 306 61.50 -43.73 -1.02
N SER A 307 60.16 -43.95 -0.96
CA SER A 307 59.51 -45.24 -0.57
C SER A 307 58.24 -45.12 0.31
N ARG A 308 57.13 -45.69 -0.21
CA ARG A 308 55.89 -46.13 0.48
C ARG A 308 56.12 -47.49 1.21
N PRO A 309 55.15 -48.14 1.93
CA PRO A 309 53.69 -47.93 2.02
C PRO A 309 53.06 -48.05 3.43
N ARG A 310 51.77 -47.72 3.57
CA ARG A 310 50.91 -48.26 4.65
C ARG A 310 49.54 -48.68 4.12
N GLN A 311 49.11 -49.87 4.55
CA GLN A 311 47.81 -50.51 4.34
C GLN A 311 46.97 -50.52 5.63
N ASN A 312 45.65 -50.73 5.42
CA ASN A 312 44.60 -51.21 6.33
C ASN A 312 43.99 -50.22 7.33
N ALA A 313 42.72 -50.29 7.74
CA ALA A 313 41.44 -50.79 7.23
C ALA A 313 40.45 -50.53 8.39
N ALA A 314 39.23 -50.03 8.16
CA ALA A 314 38.18 -50.01 9.18
C ALA A 314 36.76 -50.02 8.57
N VAL A 315 36.18 -51.23 8.61
CA VAL A 315 34.79 -51.67 8.89
C VAL A 315 33.63 -50.68 8.69
N ALA A 316 32.68 -51.10 7.85
CA ALA A 316 31.39 -50.47 7.59
C ALA A 316 30.23 -51.17 8.31
N ALA A 317 29.20 -50.41 8.70
CA ALA A 317 27.84 -50.86 9.02
C ALA A 317 26.81 -49.87 8.42
N PRO A 318 25.58 -50.30 8.04
CA PRO A 318 24.83 -49.66 6.97
C PRO A 318 23.90 -48.54 7.45
N ARG A 319 24.01 -47.36 6.84
CA ARG A 319 22.99 -46.31 6.90
C ARG A 319 22.10 -46.39 5.65
N ARG A 320 20.78 -46.47 5.87
CA ARG A 320 19.75 -46.35 4.85
C ARG A 320 19.92 -45.03 4.10
N ALA A 321 19.90 -45.13 2.77
CA ALA A 321 20.06 -44.00 1.86
C ALA A 321 18.79 -43.12 1.84
N PHE A 322 18.92 -41.90 2.36
CA PHE A 322 18.20 -40.73 1.85
C PHE A 322 19.27 -39.82 1.23
N GLY A 323 19.12 -39.55 -0.07
CA GLY A 323 20.10 -38.78 -0.83
C GLY A 323 20.27 -37.36 -0.28
N THR A 324 21.48 -37.05 0.18
CA THR A 324 21.87 -35.70 0.61
C THR A 324 22.08 -34.81 -0.60
N LEU A 325 21.18 -33.86 -0.85
CA LEU A 325 21.43 -32.71 -1.74
C LEU A 325 22.28 -31.70 -0.96
N SER A 326 23.57 -31.58 -1.29
CA SER A 326 24.52 -30.79 -0.50
C SER A 326 25.42 -29.85 -1.32
N LYS A 327 24.93 -29.31 -2.46
CA LYS A 327 25.63 -28.23 -3.18
C LYS A 327 24.69 -27.07 -3.55
N PRO A 328 25.10 -25.80 -3.40
CA PRO A 328 24.32 -24.60 -3.76
C PRO A 328 23.67 -24.66 -5.15
N ALA A 329 24.43 -25.09 -6.16
CA ALA A 329 23.97 -25.22 -7.55
C ALA A 329 22.84 -26.27 -7.75
N GLN A 330 22.71 -27.25 -6.84
CA GLN A 330 21.69 -28.30 -6.96
C GLN A 330 20.31 -27.84 -6.44
N VAL A 331 20.28 -26.92 -5.48
CA VAL A 331 19.02 -26.36 -4.94
C VAL A 331 18.46 -25.32 -5.89
N ASP A 332 19.32 -24.52 -6.50
CA ASP A 332 18.92 -23.51 -7.48
C ASP A 332 18.34 -24.16 -8.75
N ASP A 333 18.96 -25.26 -9.22
CA ASP A 333 18.46 -26.07 -10.33
C ASP A 333 17.13 -26.76 -9.98
N LEU A 334 16.99 -27.31 -8.77
CA LEU A 334 15.72 -27.85 -8.26
C LEU A 334 14.62 -26.80 -8.25
N LEU A 335 14.88 -25.60 -7.70
CA LEU A 335 13.89 -24.53 -7.63
C LEU A 335 13.47 -24.08 -9.03
N ARG A 336 14.44 -23.95 -9.94
CA ARG A 336 14.18 -23.60 -11.34
C ARG A 336 13.33 -24.65 -12.06
N THR A 337 13.70 -25.93 -11.95
CA THR A 337 13.03 -27.03 -12.65
C THR A 337 11.66 -27.37 -12.05
N ARG A 338 11.55 -27.42 -10.72
CA ARG A 338 10.33 -27.82 -10.02
C ARG A 338 9.25 -26.74 -10.00
N LEU A 339 9.64 -25.47 -9.83
CA LEU A 339 8.70 -24.36 -9.72
C LEU A 339 8.64 -23.49 -10.99
N ALA A 340 9.40 -23.83 -12.04
CA ALA A 340 9.52 -23.03 -13.25
C ALA A 340 9.82 -21.55 -12.95
N LEU A 341 10.77 -21.31 -12.04
CA LEU A 341 11.16 -19.95 -11.65
C LEU A 341 11.94 -19.28 -12.80
N SER A 342 11.61 -18.01 -13.06
CA SER A 342 12.48 -17.15 -13.86
C SER A 342 13.81 -16.91 -13.14
N LYS A 343 14.81 -16.41 -13.86
CA LYS A 343 16.11 -16.08 -13.26
C LYS A 343 15.97 -15.09 -12.09
N ALA A 344 15.17 -14.03 -12.26
CA ALA A 344 14.91 -13.04 -11.23
C ALA A 344 14.14 -13.61 -10.02
N GLU A 345 13.16 -14.49 -10.26
CA GLU A 345 12.43 -15.18 -9.18
C GLU A 345 13.35 -16.10 -8.37
N LEU A 346 14.25 -16.81 -9.07
CA LEU A 346 15.23 -17.69 -8.44
C LEU A 346 16.22 -16.90 -7.58
N GLU A 347 16.77 -15.79 -8.10
CA GLU A 347 17.66 -14.90 -7.35
C GLU A 347 16.96 -14.33 -6.11
N ARG A 348 15.71 -13.89 -6.25
CA ARG A 348 14.89 -13.45 -5.12
C ARG A 348 14.73 -14.52 -4.05
N VAL A 349 14.43 -15.77 -4.42
CA VAL A 349 14.29 -16.87 -3.46
C VAL A 349 15.64 -17.21 -2.82
N ALA A 350 16.71 -17.27 -3.61
CA ALA A 350 18.05 -17.64 -3.15
C ALA A 350 18.64 -16.63 -2.15
N ARG A 351 18.39 -15.33 -2.32
CA ARG A 351 18.83 -14.25 -1.40
C ARG A 351 18.33 -14.44 0.04
N HIS A 352 17.15 -15.03 0.20
CA HIS A 352 16.49 -15.19 1.50
C HIS A 352 16.66 -16.61 2.07
N LEU A 353 17.31 -17.53 1.34
CA LEU A 353 17.45 -18.92 1.74
C LEU A 353 18.74 -19.13 2.54
N LEU A 354 18.60 -19.47 3.82
CA LEU A 354 19.73 -19.74 4.70
C LEU A 354 20.52 -20.97 4.22
N VAL A 355 21.85 -20.92 4.36
CA VAL A 355 22.75 -22.00 3.91
C VAL A 355 22.36 -23.35 4.53
N GLY A 356 22.01 -23.36 5.82
CA GLY A 356 21.57 -24.58 6.54
C GLY A 356 20.19 -25.11 6.11
N ALA A 357 19.35 -24.27 5.49
CA ALA A 357 18.00 -24.66 5.05
C ALA A 357 18.00 -25.33 3.65
N ARG A 358 19.08 -25.15 2.87
CA ARG A 358 19.19 -25.60 1.47
C ARG A 358 18.95 -27.10 1.28
N ALA A 359 19.47 -27.95 2.18
CA ALA A 359 19.30 -29.40 2.10
C ALA A 359 17.85 -29.86 2.32
N ALA A 360 17.03 -29.05 2.98
CA ALA A 360 15.64 -29.37 3.33
C ALA A 360 14.61 -28.79 2.36
N VAL A 361 15.04 -28.05 1.31
CA VAL A 361 14.11 -27.38 0.38
C VAL A 361 13.22 -28.37 -0.36
N ALA A 362 13.78 -29.41 -0.97
CA ALA A 362 13.01 -30.40 -1.74
C ALA A 362 11.89 -31.07 -0.91
N PRO A 363 12.19 -31.73 0.23
CA PRO A 363 11.14 -32.38 1.02
C PRO A 363 10.14 -31.37 1.61
N LYS A 364 10.54 -30.12 1.84
CA LYS A 364 9.64 -29.07 2.34
C LYS A 364 8.65 -28.60 1.26
N LEU A 365 9.09 -28.51 0.01
CA LEU A 365 8.19 -28.24 -1.11
C LEU A 365 7.17 -29.38 -1.28
N ASP A 366 7.61 -30.64 -1.19
CA ASP A 366 6.71 -31.81 -1.20
C ASP A 366 5.71 -31.76 -0.05
N TRP A 367 6.18 -31.41 1.14
CA TRP A 367 5.35 -31.29 2.33
C TRP A 367 4.29 -30.19 2.16
N PHE A 368 4.67 -28.98 1.74
CA PHE A 368 3.70 -27.90 1.49
C PHE A 368 2.65 -28.31 0.46
N GLN A 369 3.09 -28.92 -0.65
CA GLN A 369 2.22 -29.33 -1.73
C GLN A 369 1.21 -30.40 -1.28
N THR A 370 1.65 -31.35 -0.46
CA THR A 370 0.82 -32.43 0.08
C THR A 370 -0.11 -31.92 1.17
N ARG A 371 0.43 -31.22 2.18
CA ARG A 371 -0.29 -30.81 3.39
C ARG A 371 -1.39 -29.79 3.12
N LEU A 372 -1.16 -28.91 2.14
CA LEU A 372 -2.09 -27.85 1.75
C LEU A 372 -2.78 -28.14 0.41
N GLU A 373 -2.51 -29.28 -0.24
CA GLU A 373 -3.04 -29.63 -1.56
C GLU A 373 -2.82 -28.49 -2.60
N LEU A 374 -1.60 -27.97 -2.67
CA LEU A 374 -1.27 -26.85 -3.56
C LEU A 374 -1.05 -27.34 -4.98
N ASP A 375 -1.59 -26.61 -5.95
CA ASP A 375 -1.11 -26.73 -7.33
C ASP A 375 0.27 -26.08 -7.50
N ALA A 376 0.95 -26.40 -8.61
CA ALA A 376 2.29 -25.90 -8.88
C ALA A 376 2.36 -24.36 -8.93
N GLY A 377 1.31 -23.69 -9.42
CA GLY A 377 1.25 -22.23 -9.50
C GLY A 377 1.06 -21.58 -8.14
N GLN A 378 0.23 -22.15 -7.28
CA GLN A 378 0.04 -21.73 -5.89
C GLN A 378 1.32 -21.90 -5.07
N LEU A 379 1.97 -23.06 -5.18
CA LEU A 379 3.24 -23.33 -4.52
C LEU A 379 4.33 -22.35 -4.99
N LYS A 380 4.47 -22.16 -6.31
CA LYS A 380 5.38 -21.18 -6.90
C LYS A 380 5.12 -19.79 -6.31
N ARG A 381 3.88 -19.30 -6.38
CA ARG A 381 3.52 -17.97 -5.87
C ARG A 381 3.84 -17.82 -4.40
N MET A 382 3.53 -18.81 -3.57
CA MET A 382 3.79 -18.78 -2.14
C MET A 382 5.29 -18.67 -1.84
N VAL A 383 6.11 -19.52 -2.49
CA VAL A 383 7.57 -19.54 -2.30
C VAL A 383 8.22 -18.26 -2.83
N VAL A 384 7.81 -17.78 -4.00
CA VAL A 384 8.34 -16.54 -4.56
C VAL A 384 7.96 -15.35 -3.69
N THR A 385 6.70 -15.22 -3.27
CA THR A 385 6.22 -14.08 -2.48
C THR A 385 6.79 -14.07 -1.05
N HIS A 386 7.02 -15.24 -0.45
CA HIS A 386 7.52 -15.37 0.92
C HIS A 386 8.62 -16.44 1.03
N PRO A 387 9.83 -16.18 0.50
CA PRO A 387 10.90 -17.17 0.48
C PRO A 387 11.38 -17.62 1.87
N SER A 388 11.23 -16.75 2.89
CA SER A 388 11.63 -17.01 4.27
C SER A 388 10.94 -18.24 4.89
N LEU A 389 9.80 -18.67 4.35
CA LEU A 389 9.12 -19.91 4.75
C LEU A 389 10.00 -21.15 4.55
N LEU A 390 10.89 -21.12 3.56
CA LEU A 390 11.81 -22.21 3.31
C LEU A 390 12.86 -22.36 4.41
N ASN A 391 13.01 -21.38 5.30
CA ASN A 391 13.91 -21.45 6.45
C ASN A 391 13.26 -22.09 7.69
N LEU A 392 11.93 -22.20 7.75
CA LEU A 392 11.21 -22.71 8.92
C LEU A 392 11.25 -24.24 9.01
N GLY A 393 11.34 -24.80 10.22
CA GLY A 393 11.34 -26.24 10.47
C GLY A 393 9.95 -26.86 10.24
N VAL A 394 9.88 -28.02 9.57
CA VAL A 394 8.58 -28.68 9.30
C VAL A 394 7.99 -29.23 10.59
N GLU A 395 8.76 -30.00 11.34
CA GLU A 395 8.30 -30.68 12.55
C GLU A 395 8.21 -29.73 13.75
N GLU A 396 9.08 -28.72 13.79
CA GLU A 396 9.22 -27.80 14.92
C GLU A 396 8.29 -26.59 14.82
N THR A 397 7.90 -26.19 13.61
CA THR A 397 7.18 -24.91 13.40
C THR A 397 5.98 -25.07 12.49
N LEU A 398 6.18 -25.53 11.24
CA LEU A 398 5.15 -25.47 10.21
C LEU A 398 3.98 -26.43 10.51
N ALA A 399 4.26 -27.71 10.79
CA ALA A 399 3.22 -28.70 11.08
C ALA A 399 2.45 -28.39 12.38
N PRO A 400 3.11 -28.12 13.52
CA PRO A 400 2.40 -27.74 14.75
C PRO A 400 1.51 -26.51 14.57
N THR A 401 1.98 -25.50 13.83
CA THR A 401 1.22 -24.28 13.55
C THR A 401 -0.04 -24.56 12.73
N LEU A 402 0.08 -25.34 11.65
CA LEU A 402 -1.07 -25.72 10.83
C LEU A 402 -2.08 -26.57 11.60
N ASP A 403 -1.61 -27.54 12.38
CA ASP A 403 -2.46 -28.43 13.16
C ASP A 403 -3.18 -27.68 14.29
N TRP A 404 -2.49 -26.74 14.94
CA TRP A 404 -3.10 -25.85 15.91
C TRP A 404 -4.17 -24.96 15.24
N LEU A 405 -3.88 -24.31 14.11
CA LEU A 405 -4.86 -23.48 13.39
C LEU A 405 -6.12 -24.26 13.01
N GLN A 406 -5.95 -25.47 12.47
CA GLN A 406 -7.09 -26.31 12.11
C GLN A 406 -7.93 -26.70 13.31
N ARG A 407 -7.30 -27.12 14.41
CA ARG A 407 -8.03 -27.51 15.63
C ARG A 407 -8.70 -26.30 16.29
N ARG A 408 -7.96 -25.20 16.47
CA ARG A 408 -8.39 -24.02 17.21
C ARG A 408 -9.55 -23.28 16.54
N LEU A 409 -9.57 -23.27 15.20
CA LEU A 409 -10.60 -22.58 14.40
C LEU A 409 -11.55 -23.55 13.69
N GLY A 410 -11.41 -24.86 13.89
CA GLY A 410 -12.22 -25.89 13.22
C GLY A 410 -12.18 -25.76 11.69
N LEU A 411 -10.99 -25.63 11.10
CA LEU A 411 -10.82 -25.42 9.66
C LEU A 411 -10.77 -26.74 8.91
N ASP A 412 -11.53 -26.83 7.82
CA ASP A 412 -11.30 -27.86 6.81
C ASP A 412 -10.01 -27.56 6.00
N ALA A 413 -9.56 -28.55 5.21
CA ALA A 413 -8.33 -28.43 4.42
C ALA A 413 -8.38 -27.26 3.42
N ALA A 414 -9.53 -27.00 2.80
CA ALA A 414 -9.69 -25.92 1.82
C ALA A 414 -9.63 -24.54 2.47
N GLN A 415 -10.22 -24.39 3.66
CA GLN A 415 -10.18 -23.17 4.48
C GLN A 415 -8.77 -22.89 4.96
N LEU A 416 -8.05 -23.91 5.47
CA LEU A 416 -6.66 -23.77 5.86
C LEU A 416 -5.79 -23.35 4.69
N ARG A 417 -5.88 -24.05 3.54
CA ARG A 417 -5.16 -23.68 2.30
C ARG A 417 -5.42 -22.23 1.94
N LYS A 418 -6.68 -21.80 1.89
CA LYS A 418 -7.05 -20.43 1.53
C LYS A 418 -6.48 -19.40 2.51
N MET A 419 -6.48 -19.70 3.80
CA MET A 419 -5.94 -18.83 4.84
C MET A 419 -4.42 -18.66 4.69
N VAL A 420 -3.69 -19.78 4.52
CA VAL A 420 -2.23 -19.78 4.32
C VAL A 420 -1.85 -19.05 3.05
N LEU A 421 -2.52 -19.30 1.92
CA LEU A 421 -2.22 -18.60 0.66
C LEU A 421 -2.50 -17.09 0.73
N ARG A 422 -3.39 -16.65 1.61
CA ARG A 422 -3.69 -15.22 1.81
C ARG A 422 -2.69 -14.52 2.72
N LEU A 423 -2.09 -15.24 3.68
CA LEU A 423 -1.07 -14.70 4.58
C LEU A 423 -0.02 -15.78 4.88
N PRO A 424 0.88 -16.09 3.94
CA PRO A 424 1.91 -17.11 4.17
C PRO A 424 2.81 -16.86 5.39
N PRO A 425 3.17 -15.59 5.75
CA PRO A 425 3.97 -15.30 6.94
C PRO A 425 3.41 -15.81 8.27
N LEU A 426 2.10 -16.09 8.36
CA LEU A 426 1.48 -16.56 9.60
C LEU A 426 2.10 -17.86 10.11
N LEU A 427 2.72 -18.65 9.22
CA LEU A 427 3.40 -19.90 9.56
C LEU A 427 4.68 -19.70 10.38
N GLY A 428 5.21 -18.48 10.44
CA GLY A 428 6.34 -18.11 11.28
C GLY A 428 5.95 -17.50 12.62
N TYR A 429 4.65 -17.32 12.90
CA TYR A 429 4.21 -16.73 14.17
C TYR A 429 4.24 -17.75 15.31
N SER A 430 4.60 -17.30 16.52
CA SER A 430 4.52 -18.15 17.71
C SER A 430 3.05 -18.45 18.06
N VAL A 431 2.71 -19.74 18.15
CA VAL A 431 1.39 -20.16 18.62
C VAL A 431 1.17 -19.71 20.07
N GLU A 432 2.14 -19.98 20.94
CA GLU A 432 2.02 -19.79 22.38
C GLU A 432 2.10 -18.31 22.77
N ASP A 433 3.01 -17.55 22.17
CA ASP A 433 3.27 -16.16 22.59
C ASP A 433 2.47 -15.14 21.78
N THR A 434 2.04 -15.48 20.57
CA THR A 434 1.43 -14.50 19.65
C THR A 434 -0.01 -14.85 19.31
N MET A 435 -0.30 -16.05 18.80
CA MET A 435 -1.61 -16.35 18.23
C MET A 435 -2.66 -16.74 19.28
N GLU A 436 -2.37 -17.69 20.18
CA GLU A 436 -3.34 -18.15 21.18
C GLU A 436 -3.77 -17.04 22.15
N PRO A 437 -2.86 -16.28 22.81
CA PRO A 437 -3.27 -15.22 23.74
C PRO A 437 -4.18 -14.18 23.09
N LYS A 438 -3.95 -13.90 21.81
CA LYS A 438 -4.72 -12.93 21.02
C LYS A 438 -6.09 -13.44 20.63
N LEU A 439 -6.20 -14.70 20.22
CA LEU A 439 -7.50 -15.31 19.94
C LEU A 439 -8.33 -15.41 21.23
N ASP A 440 -7.70 -15.77 22.34
CA ASP A 440 -8.31 -15.81 23.66
C ASP A 440 -8.79 -14.44 24.11
N TRP A 441 -7.95 -13.42 23.99
CA TRP A 441 -8.33 -12.04 24.30
C TRP A 441 -9.51 -11.59 23.44
N LEU A 442 -9.47 -11.85 22.13
CA LEU A 442 -10.53 -11.44 21.20
C LEU A 442 -11.87 -12.13 21.53
N GLN A 443 -11.82 -13.42 21.87
CA GLN A 443 -13.01 -14.15 22.32
C GLN A 443 -13.59 -13.58 23.61
N ARG A 444 -12.76 -13.29 24.62
CA ARG A 444 -13.23 -12.70 25.88
C ARG A 444 -13.77 -11.29 25.68
N ARG A 445 -13.06 -10.45 24.92
CA ARG A 445 -13.41 -9.03 24.71
C ARG A 445 -14.72 -8.83 23.97
N LEU A 446 -15.07 -9.75 23.06
CA LEU A 446 -16.26 -9.67 22.22
C LEU A 446 -17.28 -10.81 22.51
N ASP A 447 -17.05 -11.59 23.57
CA ASP A 447 -17.87 -12.75 23.94
C ASP A 447 -18.14 -13.70 22.74
N LEU A 448 -17.10 -14.08 22.00
CA LEU A 448 -17.25 -14.87 20.77
C LEU A 448 -17.27 -16.38 21.05
N ASP A 449 -18.25 -17.06 20.50
CA ASP A 449 -18.19 -18.52 20.36
C ASP A 449 -17.15 -18.96 19.30
N ALA A 450 -16.88 -20.26 19.20
CA ALA A 450 -15.88 -20.80 18.27
C ALA A 450 -16.21 -20.51 16.79
N ALA A 451 -17.50 -20.54 16.41
CA ALA A 451 -17.92 -20.27 15.03
C ALA A 451 -17.79 -18.78 14.68
N GLN A 452 -18.07 -17.90 15.65
CA GLN A 452 -17.91 -16.47 15.55
C GLN A 452 -16.43 -16.07 15.48
N LEU A 453 -15.56 -16.68 16.30
CA LEU A 453 -14.12 -16.47 16.21
C LEU A 453 -13.60 -16.83 14.82
N LYS A 454 -13.96 -18.02 14.31
CA LYS A 454 -13.63 -18.46 12.94
C LYS A 454 -14.09 -17.43 11.90
N LYS A 455 -15.30 -16.89 12.04
CA LYS A 455 -15.86 -15.86 11.16
C LYS A 455 -15.08 -14.54 11.21
N VAL A 456 -14.38 -14.23 12.30
CA VAL A 456 -13.52 -13.04 12.38
C VAL A 456 -12.14 -13.31 11.77
N VAL A 457 -11.52 -14.43 12.11
CA VAL A 457 -10.12 -14.71 11.76
C VAL A 457 -9.95 -15.11 10.29
N VAL A 458 -10.80 -16.00 9.77
CA VAL A 458 -10.62 -16.55 8.41
C VAL A 458 -10.74 -15.50 7.31
N PRO A 459 -11.70 -14.55 7.35
CA PRO A 459 -11.79 -13.49 6.35
C PRO A 459 -10.67 -12.46 6.44
N PHE A 460 -10.00 -12.33 7.60
CA PHE A 460 -8.96 -11.33 7.85
C PHE A 460 -7.79 -11.90 8.68
N PRO A 461 -7.00 -12.83 8.10
CA PRO A 461 -5.94 -13.51 8.85
C PRO A 461 -4.82 -12.57 9.32
N ALA A 462 -4.67 -11.40 8.69
CA ALA A 462 -3.68 -10.38 9.08
C ALA A 462 -3.82 -9.91 10.53
N LEU A 463 -5.00 -10.07 11.15
CA LEU A 463 -5.19 -9.76 12.57
C LEU A 463 -4.25 -10.57 13.48
N LEU A 464 -3.81 -11.76 13.04
CA LEU A 464 -2.86 -12.59 13.78
C LEU A 464 -1.47 -11.94 13.90
N GLY A 465 -1.15 -10.94 13.08
CA GLY A 465 0.08 -10.16 13.18
C GLY A 465 -0.02 -8.93 14.09
N TYR A 466 -1.22 -8.48 14.47
CA TYR A 466 -1.38 -7.24 15.24
C TYR A 466 -1.20 -7.44 16.75
N ARG A 467 -0.58 -6.48 17.45
CA ARG A 467 -0.46 -6.52 18.92
C ARG A 467 -1.79 -6.18 19.60
N VAL A 468 -2.10 -6.81 20.72
CA VAL A 468 -3.36 -6.56 21.42
C VAL A 468 -3.32 -5.20 22.09
N GLU A 469 -2.27 -4.95 22.86
CA GLU A 469 -2.13 -3.82 23.79
C GLU A 469 -1.92 -2.49 23.06
N ASP A 470 -1.11 -2.51 22.00
CA ASP A 470 -0.75 -1.31 21.24
C ASP A 470 -1.62 -1.08 19.98
N ASN A 471 -2.53 -2.01 19.63
CA ASN A 471 -3.33 -1.89 18.40
C ASN A 471 -4.80 -2.29 18.60
N LEU A 472 -5.08 -3.57 18.87
CA LEU A 472 -6.47 -4.07 18.85
C LEU A 472 -7.32 -3.51 19.99
N ALA A 473 -6.82 -3.55 21.23
CA ALA A 473 -7.52 -3.06 22.41
C ALA A 473 -7.84 -1.56 22.32
N PRO A 474 -6.86 -0.64 22.13
CA PRO A 474 -7.16 0.78 22.06
C PRO A 474 -8.08 1.13 20.88
N LYS A 475 -8.04 0.36 19.78
CA LYS A 475 -8.93 0.55 18.63
C LYS A 475 -10.37 0.17 18.94
N LEU A 476 -10.60 -0.98 19.58
CA LEU A 476 -11.94 -1.39 19.98
C LEU A 476 -12.52 -0.43 21.02
N ASP A 477 -11.70 0.01 21.98
CA ASP A 477 -12.13 0.95 23.02
C ASP A 477 -12.44 2.34 22.44
N TRP A 478 -11.62 2.80 21.49
CA TRP A 478 -11.89 4.04 20.76
C TRP A 478 -13.18 3.96 19.95
N LEU A 479 -13.41 2.87 19.20
CA LEU A 479 -14.66 2.67 18.44
C LEU A 479 -15.88 2.67 19.37
N GLN A 480 -15.78 1.96 20.49
CA GLN A 480 -16.85 1.85 21.47
C GLN A 480 -17.16 3.21 22.11
N THR A 481 -16.12 3.96 22.52
CA THR A 481 -16.27 5.27 23.14
C THR A 481 -16.75 6.33 22.14
N ARG A 482 -16.14 6.40 20.95
CA ARG A 482 -16.43 7.44 19.95
C ARG A 482 -17.86 7.36 19.41
N LEU A 483 -18.39 6.15 19.29
CA LEU A 483 -19.72 5.88 18.74
C LEU A 483 -20.73 5.44 19.80
N ASP A 484 -20.37 5.49 21.08
CA ASP A 484 -21.21 5.08 22.20
C ASP A 484 -21.82 3.69 21.99
N LEU A 485 -21.00 2.70 21.61
CA LEU A 485 -21.46 1.36 21.31
C LEU A 485 -21.64 0.54 22.59
N ASP A 486 -22.73 -0.22 22.66
CA ASP A 486 -22.78 -1.34 23.60
C ASP A 486 -21.96 -2.53 23.07
N ASP A 487 -21.68 -3.51 23.93
CA ASP A 487 -20.86 -4.68 23.58
C ASP A 487 -21.47 -5.51 22.45
N ALA A 488 -22.82 -5.57 22.37
CA ALA A 488 -23.51 -6.30 21.32
C ALA A 488 -23.36 -5.60 19.95
N GLN A 489 -23.39 -4.27 19.93
CA GLN A 489 -23.15 -3.44 18.75
C GLN A 489 -21.71 -3.57 18.27
N LEU A 490 -20.74 -3.48 19.18
CA LEU A 490 -19.33 -3.67 18.84
C LEU A 490 -19.09 -5.08 18.27
N LYS A 491 -19.56 -6.12 18.96
CA LYS A 491 -19.49 -7.52 18.51
C LYS A 491 -20.09 -7.69 17.11
N LYS A 492 -21.31 -7.19 16.90
CA LYS A 492 -21.98 -7.25 15.59
C LYS A 492 -21.18 -6.52 14.50
N MET A 493 -20.64 -5.35 14.82
CA MET A 493 -19.84 -4.57 13.87
C MET A 493 -18.59 -5.35 13.42
N ILE A 494 -17.82 -5.93 14.34
CA ILE A 494 -16.64 -6.73 14.01
C ILE A 494 -17.01 -8.02 13.26
N LEU A 495 -18.12 -8.68 13.61
CA LEU A 495 -18.61 -9.87 12.90
C LEU A 495 -19.09 -9.59 11.47
N THR A 496 -19.48 -8.36 11.17
CA THR A 496 -19.91 -7.96 9.82
C THR A 496 -18.77 -7.39 8.99
N SER A 497 -17.77 -6.77 9.62
CA SER A 497 -16.72 -6.01 8.95
C SER A 497 -15.36 -6.22 9.61
N GLN A 498 -14.72 -7.36 9.32
CA GLN A 498 -13.43 -7.74 9.92
C GLN A 498 -12.27 -6.81 9.51
N SER A 499 -12.34 -6.21 8.32
CA SER A 499 -11.32 -5.29 7.80
C SER A 499 -11.15 -4.03 8.65
N LEU A 500 -12.15 -3.68 9.48
CA LEU A 500 -12.04 -2.58 10.45
C LEU A 500 -10.82 -2.71 11.36
N LEU A 501 -10.46 -3.94 11.71
CA LEU A 501 -9.30 -4.21 12.56
C LEU A 501 -7.98 -3.81 11.89
N GLY A 502 -7.96 -3.68 10.56
CA GLY A 502 -6.78 -3.26 9.79
C GLY A 502 -6.64 -1.76 9.57
N TYR A 503 -7.69 -0.96 9.77
CA TYR A 503 -7.62 0.49 9.54
C TYR A 503 -6.91 1.22 10.69
N SER A 504 -6.26 2.34 10.38
CA SER A 504 -5.66 3.24 11.37
C SER A 504 -6.73 4.12 12.01
N VAL A 505 -6.72 4.20 13.34
CA VAL A 505 -7.63 5.12 14.06
C VAL A 505 -7.31 6.56 13.73
N ASP A 506 -6.02 6.91 13.72
CA ASP A 506 -5.56 8.28 13.57
C ASP A 506 -5.51 8.73 12.10
N ASP A 507 -5.14 7.84 11.18
CA ASP A 507 -4.96 8.22 9.76
C ASP A 507 -6.23 7.99 8.93
N ASN A 508 -7.14 7.12 9.38
CA ASN A 508 -8.36 6.79 8.61
C ASN A 508 -9.64 7.13 9.39
N MET A 509 -9.85 6.53 10.57
CA MET A 509 -11.15 6.57 11.23
C MET A 509 -11.48 7.98 11.76
N LYS A 510 -10.56 8.63 12.49
CA LYS A 510 -10.75 9.99 13.04
C LYS A 510 -10.96 11.04 11.94
N PRO A 511 -10.10 11.14 10.90
CA PRO A 511 -10.29 12.12 9.83
C PRO A 511 -11.61 11.94 9.11
N THR A 512 -11.98 10.70 8.78
CA THR A 512 -13.23 10.40 8.08
C THR A 512 -14.45 10.83 8.89
N LEU A 513 -14.49 10.49 10.18
CA LEU A 513 -15.60 10.86 11.05
C LEU A 513 -15.66 12.37 11.32
N GLY A 514 -14.51 13.01 11.54
CA GLY A 514 -14.43 14.46 11.75
C GLY A 514 -14.90 15.23 10.54
N TRP A 515 -14.43 14.84 9.36
CA TRP A 515 -14.80 15.48 8.11
C TRP A 515 -16.29 15.30 7.79
N LEU A 516 -16.84 14.08 7.91
CA LEU A 516 -18.27 13.83 7.68
C LEU A 516 -19.15 14.61 8.66
N ARG A 517 -18.76 14.68 9.94
CA ARG A 517 -19.47 15.46 10.96
C ARG A 517 -19.56 16.92 10.56
N THR A 518 -18.45 17.52 10.15
CA THR A 518 -18.40 18.94 9.76
C THR A 518 -19.13 19.17 8.44
N ARG A 519 -18.82 18.39 7.40
CA ARG A 519 -19.35 18.59 6.04
C ARG A 519 -20.87 18.41 5.95
N LEU A 520 -21.40 17.46 6.70
CA LEU A 520 -22.83 17.12 6.70
C LEU A 520 -23.54 17.56 7.99
N GLU A 521 -22.90 18.35 8.85
CA GLU A 521 -23.48 18.83 10.12
C GLU A 521 -24.17 17.70 10.93
N LEU A 522 -23.50 16.56 11.04
CA LEU A 522 -24.10 15.36 11.64
C LEU A 522 -24.06 15.43 13.16
N SER A 523 -25.14 15.01 13.81
CA SER A 523 -25.10 14.64 15.23
C SER A 523 -24.32 13.33 15.42
N ASP A 524 -23.81 13.09 16.63
CA ASP A 524 -23.14 11.83 16.95
C ASP A 524 -24.05 10.61 16.75
N ALA A 525 -25.36 10.75 17.00
CA ALA A 525 -26.35 9.71 16.69
C ALA A 525 -26.47 9.44 15.18
N GLY A 526 -26.41 10.49 14.35
CA GLY A 526 -26.40 10.38 12.90
C GLY A 526 -25.14 9.67 12.39
N LEU A 527 -23.99 10.05 12.93
CA LEU A 527 -22.69 9.45 12.65
C LEU A 527 -22.66 7.96 13.02
N LYS A 528 -23.08 7.62 14.25
CA LYS A 528 -23.24 6.24 14.74
C LYS A 528 -24.10 5.42 13.80
N ARG A 529 -25.27 5.93 13.39
CA ARG A 529 -26.16 5.23 12.47
C ARG A 529 -25.50 4.95 11.12
N MET A 530 -24.76 5.91 10.57
CA MET A 530 -24.04 5.73 9.31
C MET A 530 -22.97 4.64 9.43
N VAL A 531 -22.15 4.69 10.49
CA VAL A 531 -21.08 3.69 10.70
C VAL A 531 -21.67 2.30 10.92
N LEU A 532 -22.74 2.15 11.70
CA LEU A 532 -23.37 0.85 11.92
C LEU A 532 -24.01 0.28 10.63
N ALA A 533 -24.47 1.15 9.73
CA ALA A 533 -25.02 0.74 8.44
C ALA A 533 -23.95 0.43 7.38
N LEU A 534 -22.80 1.10 7.44
CA LEU A 534 -21.65 0.85 6.58
C LEU A 534 -20.34 0.96 7.38
N PRO A 535 -19.92 -0.06 8.12
CA PRO A 535 -18.70 0.03 8.91
C PRO A 535 -17.43 0.25 8.07
N PRO A 536 -17.29 -0.32 6.84
CA PRO A 536 -16.14 -0.04 5.96
C PRO A 536 -15.97 1.44 5.59
N LEU A 537 -16.97 2.30 5.84
CA LEU A 537 -16.85 3.75 5.73
C LEU A 537 -15.61 4.30 6.42
N LEU A 538 -15.23 3.74 7.57
CA LEU A 538 -14.11 4.19 8.39
C LEU A 538 -12.73 3.97 7.73
N GLY A 539 -12.66 3.17 6.66
CA GLY A 539 -11.44 2.93 5.90
C GLY A 539 -11.40 3.65 4.55
N LEU A 540 -12.39 4.49 4.23
CA LEU A 540 -12.40 5.25 2.98
C LEU A 540 -11.53 6.51 3.10
N SER A 541 -10.82 6.86 2.02
CA SER A 541 -10.10 8.14 1.95
C SER A 541 -11.09 9.28 1.80
N VAL A 542 -10.95 10.32 2.63
CA VAL A 542 -11.78 11.52 2.52
C VAL A 542 -11.54 12.22 1.18
N VAL A 543 -10.28 12.37 0.79
CA VAL A 543 -9.87 13.13 -0.40
C VAL A 543 -10.18 12.35 -1.68
N ASP A 544 -9.90 11.05 -1.70
CA ASP A 544 -9.98 10.26 -2.93
C ASP A 544 -11.34 9.59 -3.12
N ASN A 545 -12.14 9.43 -2.05
CA ASN A 545 -13.39 8.69 -2.12
C ASN A 545 -14.59 9.51 -1.64
N VAL A 546 -14.60 9.94 -0.37
CA VAL A 546 -15.80 10.49 0.26
C VAL A 546 -16.16 11.87 -0.32
N ALA A 547 -15.20 12.80 -0.37
CA ALA A 547 -15.46 14.16 -0.84
C ALA A 547 -15.84 14.24 -2.33
N PRO A 548 -15.15 13.55 -3.27
CA PRO A 548 -15.57 13.51 -4.67
C PRO A 548 -16.96 12.92 -4.84
N THR A 549 -17.30 11.88 -4.07
CA THR A 549 -18.63 11.25 -4.13
C THR A 549 -19.73 12.21 -3.68
N LEU A 550 -19.52 12.93 -2.58
CA LEU A 550 -20.47 13.94 -2.11
C LEU A 550 -20.64 15.07 -3.13
N ALA A 551 -19.54 15.57 -3.70
CA ALA A 551 -19.57 16.62 -4.70
C ALA A 551 -20.31 16.17 -5.98
N TRP A 552 -20.06 14.94 -6.43
CA TRP A 552 -20.77 14.36 -7.57
C TRP A 552 -22.26 14.20 -7.29
N LEU A 553 -22.65 13.63 -6.13
CA LEU A 553 -24.06 13.49 -5.75
C LEU A 553 -24.74 14.86 -5.72
N GLN A 554 -24.08 15.86 -5.15
CA GLN A 554 -24.63 17.20 -5.04
C GLN A 554 -24.87 17.85 -6.39
N ARG A 555 -23.86 17.80 -7.28
CA ARG A 555 -23.93 18.40 -8.61
C ARG A 555 -24.87 17.63 -9.54
N ARG A 556 -24.76 16.30 -9.58
CA ARG A 556 -25.50 15.46 -10.53
C ARG A 556 -26.99 15.39 -10.22
N LEU A 557 -27.35 15.48 -8.94
CA LEU A 557 -28.72 15.35 -8.46
C LEU A 557 -29.33 16.68 -8.01
N ASP A 558 -28.65 17.81 -8.24
CA ASP A 558 -29.07 19.16 -7.88
C ASP A 558 -29.53 19.26 -6.40
N LEU A 559 -28.71 18.73 -5.49
CA LEU A 559 -29.03 18.68 -4.07
C LEU A 559 -28.47 19.91 -3.34
N GLY A 560 -29.29 20.52 -2.48
CA GLY A 560 -28.77 21.37 -1.40
C GLY A 560 -28.19 20.51 -0.26
N ASP A 561 -27.45 21.14 0.66
CA ASP A 561 -26.76 20.44 1.76
C ASP A 561 -27.71 19.58 2.63
N ALA A 562 -28.91 20.10 2.92
CA ALA A 562 -29.91 19.35 3.69
C ALA A 562 -30.41 18.09 2.95
N GLY A 563 -30.54 18.16 1.61
CA GLY A 563 -30.94 17.04 0.77
C GLY A 563 -29.83 15.99 0.68
N LEU A 564 -28.59 16.43 0.44
CA LEU A 564 -27.41 15.58 0.43
C LEU A 564 -27.25 14.83 1.75
N ARG A 565 -27.32 15.55 2.88
CA ARG A 565 -27.28 14.97 4.22
C ARG A 565 -28.34 13.89 4.41
N LYS A 566 -29.60 14.20 4.10
CA LYS A 566 -30.71 13.24 4.24
C LYS A 566 -30.47 11.98 3.41
N MET A 567 -30.00 12.14 2.17
CA MET A 567 -29.75 11.03 1.26
C MET A 567 -28.60 10.14 1.74
N VAL A 568 -27.44 10.73 2.08
CA VAL A 568 -26.24 10.00 2.48
C VAL A 568 -26.41 9.31 3.84
N VAL A 569 -27.12 9.94 4.77
CA VAL A 569 -27.41 9.33 6.07
C VAL A 569 -28.39 8.15 5.95
N ALA A 570 -29.33 8.22 5.01
CA ALA A 570 -30.26 7.10 4.73
C ALA A 570 -29.60 5.98 3.90
N TYR A 571 -28.64 6.33 3.04
CA TYR A 571 -27.97 5.41 2.12
C TYR A 571 -26.43 5.59 2.16
N PRO A 572 -25.77 5.28 3.29
CA PRO A 572 -24.33 5.49 3.44
C PRO A 572 -23.51 4.63 2.47
N THR A 573 -24.07 3.52 1.99
CA THR A 573 -23.47 2.65 0.95
C THR A 573 -23.06 3.40 -0.32
N LEU A 574 -23.69 4.55 -0.61
CA LEU A 574 -23.32 5.38 -1.75
C LEU A 574 -21.86 5.85 -1.69
N LEU A 575 -21.33 6.08 -0.49
CA LEU A 575 -19.95 6.54 -0.29
C LEU A 575 -18.89 5.50 -0.68
N GLY A 576 -19.27 4.21 -0.70
CA GLY A 576 -18.39 3.12 -1.13
C GLY A 576 -18.51 2.77 -2.62
N LEU A 577 -19.33 3.49 -3.39
CA LEU A 577 -19.52 3.25 -4.82
C LEU A 577 -18.53 4.06 -5.64
N ARG A 578 -18.13 3.48 -6.79
CA ARG A 578 -17.38 4.21 -7.81
C ARG A 578 -18.28 5.19 -8.55
N ILE A 579 -17.82 6.42 -8.72
CA ILE A 579 -18.58 7.49 -9.40
C ILE A 579 -18.92 7.08 -10.83
N GLU A 580 -17.98 6.45 -11.54
CA GLU A 580 -18.16 6.00 -12.93
C GLU A 580 -19.31 4.99 -13.05
N ARG A 581 -19.46 4.12 -12.04
CA ARG A 581 -20.58 3.17 -11.98
C ARG A 581 -21.90 3.89 -11.77
N MET A 582 -21.96 4.84 -10.84
CA MET A 582 -23.18 5.60 -10.58
C MET A 582 -23.58 6.43 -11.80
N GLU A 583 -22.63 7.08 -12.47
CA GLU A 583 -22.88 7.82 -13.71
C GLU A 583 -23.35 6.91 -14.84
N SER A 584 -22.74 5.73 -14.99
CA SER A 584 -23.16 4.75 -15.99
C SER A 584 -24.62 4.32 -15.78
N ASN A 585 -25.05 4.15 -14.53
CA ASN A 585 -26.44 3.86 -14.19
C ASN A 585 -27.37 5.03 -14.54
N CYS A 586 -26.98 6.27 -14.20
CA CYS A 586 -27.74 7.48 -14.56
C CYS A 586 -27.91 7.62 -16.07
N ALA A 587 -26.81 7.56 -16.83
CA ALA A 587 -26.81 7.68 -18.29
C ALA A 587 -27.59 6.55 -18.98
N TRP A 588 -27.61 5.35 -18.39
CA TRP A 588 -28.44 4.27 -18.88
C TRP A 588 -29.93 4.55 -18.66
N LEU A 589 -30.34 5.03 -17.47
CA LEU A 589 -31.72 5.37 -17.17
C LEU A 589 -32.24 6.51 -18.05
N GLU A 590 -31.44 7.56 -18.24
CA GLU A 590 -31.75 8.68 -19.13
C GLU A 590 -32.04 8.20 -20.55
N ARG A 591 -31.14 7.40 -21.13
CA ARG A 591 -31.33 6.85 -22.48
C ARG A 591 -32.47 5.86 -22.57
N ARG A 592 -32.65 5.00 -21.57
CA ARG A 592 -33.65 3.92 -21.61
C ARG A 592 -35.07 4.46 -21.51
N LEU A 593 -35.27 5.50 -20.69
CA LEU A 593 -36.59 6.06 -20.38
C LEU A 593 -36.85 7.41 -21.07
N GLY A 594 -35.82 8.06 -21.61
CA GLY A 594 -35.93 9.42 -22.14
C GLY A 594 -36.22 10.43 -21.02
N LEU A 595 -35.48 10.33 -19.92
CA LEU A 595 -35.55 11.28 -18.80
C LEU A 595 -34.65 12.47 -19.08
N ASP A 596 -35.13 13.68 -18.80
CA ASP A 596 -34.26 14.85 -18.68
C ASP A 596 -33.50 14.84 -17.33
N GLU A 597 -32.51 15.73 -17.18
CA GLU A 597 -31.67 15.80 -15.98
C GLU A 597 -32.47 16.03 -14.68
N LYS A 598 -33.51 16.87 -14.73
CA LYS A 598 -34.34 17.19 -13.55
C LYS A 598 -35.23 16.02 -13.16
N GLN A 599 -35.79 15.34 -14.15
CA GLN A 599 -36.59 14.13 -13.95
C GLN A 599 -35.73 13.01 -13.38
N LEU A 600 -34.53 12.78 -13.93
CA LEU A 600 -33.59 11.80 -13.40
C LEU A 600 -33.24 12.12 -11.95
N ALA A 601 -32.81 13.36 -11.66
CA ALA A 601 -32.47 13.77 -10.30
C ALA A 601 -33.61 13.48 -9.32
N ARG A 602 -34.85 13.85 -9.67
CA ARG A 602 -36.03 13.57 -8.84
C ARG A 602 -36.26 12.07 -8.62
N VAL A 603 -36.12 11.25 -9.64
CA VAL A 603 -36.28 9.79 -9.57
C VAL A 603 -35.19 9.17 -8.69
N VAL A 604 -33.93 9.53 -8.92
CA VAL A 604 -32.77 8.98 -8.19
C VAL A 604 -32.76 9.42 -6.73
N VAL A 605 -33.07 10.68 -6.43
CA VAL A 605 -33.16 11.16 -5.03
C VAL A 605 -34.28 10.45 -4.27
N ALA A 606 -35.40 10.17 -4.93
CA ALA A 606 -36.50 9.41 -4.34
C ALA A 606 -36.23 7.90 -4.25
N SER A 607 -35.38 7.35 -5.13
CA SER A 607 -34.95 5.95 -5.09
C SER A 607 -33.44 5.79 -5.33
N PRO A 608 -32.59 6.10 -4.32
CA PRO A 608 -31.14 5.95 -4.42
C PRO A 608 -30.62 4.55 -4.79
N PRO A 609 -31.32 3.43 -4.51
CA PRO A 609 -30.87 2.11 -4.96
C PRO A 609 -30.58 1.98 -6.45
N LEU A 610 -31.22 2.82 -7.28
CA LEU A 610 -30.97 2.89 -8.72
C LEU A 610 -29.49 3.15 -9.07
N LEU A 611 -28.72 3.75 -8.17
CA LEU A 611 -27.29 4.03 -8.37
C LEU A 611 -26.37 2.80 -8.23
N TYR A 612 -26.84 1.71 -7.61
CA TYR A 612 -26.01 0.51 -7.39
C TYR A 612 -26.63 -0.81 -7.85
N LEU A 613 -27.89 -0.82 -8.28
CA LEU A 613 -28.46 -2.00 -8.94
C LEU A 613 -27.72 -2.30 -10.25
N SER A 614 -27.45 -3.58 -10.54
CA SER A 614 -26.82 -4.00 -11.81
C SER A 614 -27.72 -3.63 -12.98
N VAL A 615 -27.16 -2.99 -14.01
CA VAL A 615 -27.92 -2.67 -15.22
C VAL A 615 -28.32 -3.98 -15.92
N ASP A 616 -27.35 -4.85 -16.19
CA ASP A 616 -27.56 -6.04 -17.01
C ASP A 616 -28.31 -7.16 -16.28
N ASP A 617 -28.02 -7.36 -14.99
CA ASP A 617 -28.62 -8.46 -14.23
C ASP A 617 -29.92 -8.07 -13.51
N ASN A 618 -30.24 -6.77 -13.45
CA ASN A 618 -31.37 -6.30 -12.64
C ASN A 618 -32.27 -5.29 -13.37
N LEU A 619 -31.77 -4.09 -13.68
CA LEU A 619 -32.62 -3.02 -14.19
C LEU A 619 -33.16 -3.32 -15.59
N LYS A 620 -32.29 -3.71 -16.52
CA LYS A 620 -32.65 -4.02 -17.91
C LYS A 620 -33.67 -5.16 -18.04
N PRO A 621 -33.42 -6.39 -17.52
CA PRO A 621 -34.37 -7.49 -17.67
C PRO A 621 -35.72 -7.17 -17.03
N LYS A 622 -35.73 -6.37 -15.96
CA LYS A 622 -36.96 -5.95 -15.27
C LYS A 622 -37.76 -4.94 -16.08
N LEU A 623 -37.15 -3.89 -16.59
CA LEU A 623 -37.86 -2.93 -17.42
C LEU A 623 -38.36 -3.59 -18.72
N ASP A 624 -37.55 -4.46 -19.32
CA ASP A 624 -37.95 -5.23 -20.51
C ASP A 624 -39.15 -6.15 -20.24
N TYR A 625 -39.15 -6.82 -19.08
CA TYR A 625 -40.30 -7.62 -18.66
C TYR A 625 -41.55 -6.76 -18.46
N LEU A 626 -41.44 -5.63 -17.75
CA LEU A 626 -42.59 -4.75 -17.47
C LEU A 626 -43.19 -4.19 -18.75
N LEU A 627 -42.38 -3.75 -19.71
CA LEU A 627 -42.87 -3.28 -21.02
C LEU A 627 -43.63 -4.39 -21.76
N ARG A 628 -43.05 -5.61 -21.83
CA ARG A 628 -43.71 -6.74 -22.49
C ARG A 628 -45.00 -7.17 -21.79
N ALA A 629 -44.99 -7.24 -20.47
CA ALA A 629 -46.12 -7.74 -19.68
C ALA A 629 -47.29 -6.77 -19.61
N THR A 630 -47.02 -5.46 -19.64
CA THR A 630 -48.05 -4.42 -19.55
C THR A 630 -48.47 -3.86 -20.91
N GLY A 631 -47.70 -4.11 -21.97
CA GLY A 631 -47.92 -3.54 -23.30
C GLY A 631 -47.63 -2.04 -23.39
N LEU A 632 -47.11 -1.43 -22.33
CA LEU A 632 -46.80 0.01 -22.29
C LEU A 632 -45.62 0.36 -23.18
N SER A 633 -45.66 1.57 -23.73
CA SER A 633 -44.51 2.22 -24.35
C SER A 633 -43.48 2.65 -23.29
N SER A 634 -42.23 2.90 -23.73
CA SER A 634 -41.19 3.45 -22.86
C SER A 634 -41.58 4.79 -22.22
N SER A 635 -42.38 5.61 -22.92
CA SER A 635 -42.86 6.90 -22.42
C SER A 635 -43.87 6.73 -21.28
N GLU A 636 -44.82 5.80 -21.42
CA GLU A 636 -45.81 5.54 -20.36
C GLU A 636 -45.14 4.92 -19.13
N LEU A 637 -44.20 4.00 -19.32
CA LEU A 637 -43.42 3.44 -18.21
C LEU A 637 -42.58 4.52 -17.51
N ARG A 638 -41.99 5.46 -18.26
CA ARG A 638 -41.32 6.63 -17.69
C ARG A 638 -42.27 7.41 -16.79
N ASP A 639 -43.49 7.72 -17.24
CA ASP A 639 -44.45 8.52 -16.48
C ASP A 639 -44.85 7.81 -15.16
N HIS A 640 -44.96 6.48 -15.19
CA HIS A 640 -45.14 5.66 -13.99
C HIS A 640 -43.95 5.75 -13.03
N ILE A 641 -42.71 5.66 -13.51
CA ILE A 641 -41.49 5.74 -12.70
C ILE A 641 -41.33 7.16 -12.11
N ILE A 642 -41.63 8.19 -12.89
CA ILE A 642 -41.61 9.59 -12.45
C ILE A 642 -42.58 9.82 -11.28
N ARG A 643 -43.73 9.14 -11.26
CA ARG A 643 -44.72 9.18 -10.17
C ARG A 643 -44.35 8.25 -9.01
N ILE A 644 -43.79 7.08 -9.29
CA ILE A 644 -43.40 6.07 -8.30
C ILE A 644 -41.96 5.62 -8.56
N PRO A 645 -40.95 6.39 -8.10
CA PRO A 645 -39.54 6.15 -8.41
C PRO A 645 -39.01 4.80 -7.95
N ALA A 646 -39.65 4.16 -6.97
CA ALA A 646 -39.26 2.85 -6.45
C ALA A 646 -39.61 1.67 -7.37
N ILE A 647 -40.39 1.88 -8.45
CA ILE A 647 -40.77 0.81 -9.39
C ILE A 647 -39.56 -0.05 -9.82
N PRO A 648 -38.44 0.53 -10.31
CA PRO A 648 -37.32 -0.30 -10.77
C PRO A 648 -36.53 -0.94 -9.62
N SER A 649 -36.83 -0.60 -8.36
CA SER A 649 -36.14 -1.12 -7.18
C SER A 649 -36.79 -2.39 -6.60
N TYR A 650 -38.05 -2.69 -6.93
CA TYR A 650 -38.72 -3.92 -6.49
C TYR A 650 -38.20 -5.19 -7.22
N SER A 651 -38.33 -6.35 -6.59
CA SER A 651 -37.86 -7.63 -7.14
C SER A 651 -38.70 -8.07 -8.36
N LEU A 652 -38.05 -8.40 -9.48
CA LEU A 652 -38.74 -8.97 -10.64
C LEU A 652 -39.44 -10.29 -10.26
N GLU A 653 -38.68 -11.22 -9.71
CA GLU A 653 -39.14 -12.58 -9.40
C GLU A 653 -40.14 -12.63 -8.24
N ARG A 654 -39.89 -11.88 -7.16
CA ARG A 654 -40.74 -11.95 -5.96
C ARG A 654 -41.91 -10.96 -5.98
N ARG A 655 -41.80 -9.84 -6.69
CA ARG A 655 -42.83 -8.79 -6.68
C ARG A 655 -43.60 -8.70 -7.98
N TYR A 656 -42.92 -8.66 -9.14
CA TYR A 656 -43.60 -8.39 -10.39
C TYR A 656 -44.18 -9.63 -11.07
N ARG A 657 -43.45 -10.75 -11.16
CA ARG A 657 -43.97 -11.95 -11.82
C ARG A 657 -45.27 -12.48 -11.20
N PRO A 658 -45.34 -12.73 -9.88
CA PRO A 658 -46.54 -13.32 -9.28
C PRO A 658 -47.75 -12.40 -9.42
N ARG A 659 -47.52 -11.07 -9.33
CA ARG A 659 -48.59 -10.08 -9.42
C ARG A 659 -49.09 -9.88 -10.84
N VAL A 660 -48.22 -9.95 -11.84
CA VAL A 660 -48.64 -9.92 -13.25
C VAL A 660 -49.47 -11.16 -13.57
N GLU A 661 -49.01 -12.35 -13.16
CA GLU A 661 -49.75 -13.61 -13.32
C GLU A 661 -51.13 -13.55 -12.67
N ALA A 662 -51.20 -13.03 -11.44
CA ALA A 662 -52.47 -12.83 -10.74
C ALA A 662 -53.40 -11.83 -11.46
N CYS A 663 -52.87 -10.73 -11.99
CA CYS A 663 -53.66 -9.77 -12.78
C CYS A 663 -54.23 -10.42 -14.04
N LEU A 664 -53.40 -11.15 -14.79
CA LEU A 664 -53.81 -11.88 -16.00
C LEU A 664 -54.88 -12.94 -15.68
N ALA A 665 -54.68 -13.72 -14.63
CA ALA A 665 -55.66 -14.73 -14.19
C ALA A 665 -57.00 -14.11 -13.75
N ALA A 666 -56.97 -12.88 -13.22
CA ALA A 666 -58.16 -12.13 -12.83
C ALA A 666 -58.79 -11.32 -13.98
N GLY A 667 -58.22 -11.34 -15.18
CA GLY A 667 -58.68 -10.51 -16.31
C GLY A 667 -58.48 -9.00 -16.09
N VAL A 668 -57.59 -8.61 -15.18
CA VAL A 668 -57.26 -7.22 -14.85
C VAL A 668 -56.01 -6.80 -15.63
N ASP A 669 -56.01 -5.57 -16.14
CA ASP A 669 -54.85 -4.98 -16.83
C ASP A 669 -53.55 -5.13 -15.99
N PRO A 670 -52.51 -5.81 -16.52
CA PRO A 670 -51.23 -5.97 -15.84
C PRO A 670 -50.56 -4.65 -15.45
N ALA A 671 -50.83 -3.52 -16.09
CA ALA A 671 -50.29 -2.21 -15.70
C ALA A 671 -50.64 -1.83 -14.24
N TYR A 672 -51.67 -2.45 -13.65
CA TYR A 672 -52.00 -2.30 -12.24
C TYR A 672 -50.82 -2.59 -11.30
N VAL A 673 -49.93 -3.52 -11.66
CA VAL A 673 -48.77 -3.89 -10.84
C VAL A 673 -47.81 -2.71 -10.61
N LEU A 674 -47.77 -1.73 -11.51
CA LEU A 674 -46.91 -0.55 -11.39
C LEU A 674 -47.36 0.39 -10.25
N THR A 675 -48.67 0.46 -10.01
CA THR A 675 -49.24 1.31 -8.94
C THR A 675 -49.43 0.58 -7.62
N SER A 676 -49.54 -0.75 -7.68
CA SER A 676 -49.73 -1.60 -6.51
C SER A 676 -48.45 -2.22 -5.98
N ALA A 677 -47.31 -2.10 -6.69
CA ALA A 677 -46.00 -2.60 -6.24
C ALA A 677 -45.64 -2.27 -4.77
N PRO A 678 -45.98 -1.08 -4.24
CA PRO A 678 -45.70 -0.76 -2.83
C PRO A 678 -46.62 -1.44 -1.80
N TYR A 679 -47.72 -2.06 -2.22
CA TYR A 679 -48.66 -2.70 -1.30
C TYR A 679 -48.09 -3.99 -0.69
N THR A 680 -48.54 -4.34 0.51
CA THR A 680 -48.37 -5.71 1.02
C THR A 680 -49.13 -6.70 0.13
N ASP A 681 -48.81 -7.98 0.25
CA ASP A 681 -49.45 -9.00 -0.57
C ASP A 681 -50.95 -9.12 -0.25
N GLU A 682 -51.34 -9.04 1.03
CA GLU A 682 -52.75 -9.06 1.45
C GLU A 682 -53.52 -7.87 0.87
N LYS A 683 -52.92 -6.68 0.88
CA LYS A 683 -53.54 -5.47 0.33
C LYS A 683 -53.63 -5.52 -1.18
N PHE A 684 -52.65 -6.12 -1.85
CA PHE A 684 -52.68 -6.35 -3.29
C PHE A 684 -53.82 -7.30 -3.65
N ASP A 685 -53.91 -8.46 -2.99
CA ASP A 685 -54.92 -9.48 -3.27
C ASP A 685 -56.35 -8.96 -3.04
N ALA A 686 -56.58 -8.28 -1.90
CA ALA A 686 -57.88 -7.69 -1.61
C ALA A 686 -58.33 -6.67 -2.67
N ARG A 687 -57.40 -5.82 -3.14
CA ARG A 687 -57.72 -4.83 -4.19
C ARG A 687 -57.83 -5.44 -5.58
N LEU A 688 -57.10 -6.51 -5.86
CA LEU A 688 -57.23 -7.25 -7.10
C LEU A 688 -58.61 -7.92 -7.18
N GLY A 689 -59.10 -8.49 -6.07
CA GLY A 689 -60.45 -9.06 -5.98
C GLY A 689 -61.53 -8.04 -6.34
N LEU A 690 -61.50 -6.85 -5.73
CA LEU A 690 -62.44 -5.78 -6.06
C LEU A 690 -62.39 -5.36 -7.53
N LYS A 691 -61.19 -5.34 -8.14
CA LYS A 691 -61.03 -5.03 -9.56
C LYS A 691 -61.60 -6.13 -10.46
N ARG A 692 -61.39 -7.39 -10.10
CA ARG A 692 -61.97 -8.54 -10.79
C ARG A 692 -63.49 -8.46 -10.79
N ASP A 693 -64.09 -8.16 -9.65
CA ASP A 693 -65.56 -8.07 -9.52
C ASP A 693 -66.15 -6.98 -10.44
N VAL A 694 -65.45 -5.84 -10.59
CA VAL A 694 -65.84 -4.78 -11.54
C VAL A 694 -65.73 -5.25 -12.99
N VAL A 695 -64.66 -5.98 -13.34
CA VAL A 695 -64.49 -6.54 -14.70
C VAL A 695 -65.59 -7.55 -15.02
N VAL A 696 -65.94 -8.41 -14.07
CA VAL A 696 -67.02 -9.40 -14.22
C VAL A 696 -68.38 -8.70 -14.35
N ALA A 697 -68.66 -7.68 -13.54
CA ALA A 697 -69.91 -6.93 -13.60
C ALA A 697 -70.09 -6.21 -14.96
N THR A 698 -69.04 -5.53 -15.44
CA THR A 698 -69.07 -4.81 -16.73
C THR A 698 -69.16 -5.75 -17.94
N ALA A 699 -68.56 -6.94 -17.87
CA ALA A 699 -68.72 -7.97 -18.89
C ALA A 699 -70.16 -8.53 -18.92
N SER A 700 -70.78 -8.73 -17.75
CA SER A 700 -72.18 -9.16 -17.62
C SER A 700 -73.17 -8.12 -18.17
N GLU A 701 -72.93 -6.83 -17.90
CA GLU A 701 -73.73 -5.72 -18.44
C GLU A 701 -73.63 -5.59 -19.97
N ARG A 702 -72.44 -5.77 -20.55
CA ARG A 702 -72.26 -5.79 -22.01
C ARG A 702 -72.97 -6.99 -22.64
N ALA A 703 -72.90 -8.16 -22.01
CA ALA A 703 -73.60 -9.36 -22.49
C ALA A 703 -75.14 -9.22 -22.42
N THR A 704 -75.68 -8.43 -21.50
CA THR A 704 -77.13 -8.19 -21.38
C THR A 704 -77.65 -7.02 -22.22
N THR A 705 -76.80 -6.07 -22.63
CA THR A 705 -77.20 -4.89 -23.42
C THR A 705 -77.02 -5.04 -24.94
N GLY A 706 -76.35 -6.11 -25.41
CA GLY A 706 -76.28 -6.47 -26.83
C GLY A 706 -75.52 -5.46 -27.71
N ILE A 707 -74.62 -4.67 -27.12
CA ILE A 707 -73.70 -3.76 -27.82
C ILE A 707 -72.30 -4.37 -27.85
#